data_AF-A0A0Q4H142-F1
#
_entry.id   AF-A0A0Q4H142-F1
#
_cell.length_a   1.000
_cell.length_b   1.000
_cell.length_c   1.000
_cell.angle_alpha   90.00
_cell.angle_beta   90.00
_cell.angle_gamma   90.00
#
_symmetry.space_group_name_H-M   'P 1'
#
loop_
_entity.id
_entity.type
_entity.pdbx_description
1 polymer ?
#
loop_
_entity_poly.entity_id
_entity_poly.type
_entity_poly.pdbx_seq_one_letter_code
_entity_poly.pdbx_strand_id
1 'polypeptide(L)'
;MITDHEQTVHGVRALRWAPSGPAGSSVPANFGDLLGPMILRRILETRHADARLDPVRGRRVLSVGSVLHLSEPGDVVWGSGVNGKIADQPLNPSLDVRAVRGPLTRALLAARGIAAPELFGDPALLIGALWPEFTVPRPTRRAVVAVPNLNELDRFAPEVTRTPLGDPLGVIADLASTAFVTGTSLHALIVADALGIPSRPIAPVAEDAFKYLDHYAGTGRADVRFARSVEEALDLGPVPLPEWDAAALIDAFPLDVWTGDPAPAPAGPRTFVDLRADAFQRRRDLRARFGADASPEASAALDRLDELADRDLPFTGLTREESATVAADAARSRPARREHATGHPREDARDEASSRSGGTADGSAPPLLSVVIPAHDVRPWIGETIASVLAQDLESMEVIVVDDHSTDGTRAVLADLEASDPRVTVIDAVTRGGGTARNIGVDHARGRYLVFCDGDDLVPAGAYRALVASLEATGSDIAFGDYLKFSPTETWRPTANWPAYAGPRRGIRLGDEPSLIFGRPCWNKAFRREFWDRTGARFPDVLRSNDIVPMVTTYLAAGGIDVVEDVVYLYRERPGASSMTAKAASFPAVASYLRQELACARMVQDAGDDDVRDHYATLVLDRDGWVHLSKYLRSADRDPADDGELVALVRELVALVGSEPPTPWSPPRRAVFELVLEGSCDLAAAVAVLFSGPEPESDVRLAAWRRILDAHRDDVVPLLEEGMFRGRFVDALSDVVLLGSPEDHRSLIDLAGAVPREYRALLLAIPELAPAAQDPTGSAAGLEGILAGRLAESRRLAPTLTRVETGTSIRTRIVATAGSGTGEKRFEPVMYDEGTGAVYAMQVDHESSGTEIAWNGTAAPRSLPKHVYLRPALRSARTDDVVSVRVDAVTPEYDPFDGFLLRFDRRGLRLARRSHWVGRAARRATLGVQRRLQRFVPFRRRELGE
;
A
#
# COMPACT_ATOMS: atom_id res chain seq x y z
N MET A 1 -13.75 -25.29 27.37
CA MET A 1 -13.83 -23.81 27.32
C MET A 1 -12.45 -23.32 26.94
N ILE A 2 -12.21 -23.12 25.65
CA ILE A 2 -10.93 -22.59 25.17
C ILE A 2 -11.12 -21.08 25.15
N THR A 3 -10.48 -20.40 26.10
CA THR A 3 -10.52 -18.95 26.31
C THR A 3 -9.82 -18.23 25.16
N ASP A 4 -10.58 -17.44 24.40
CA ASP A 4 -10.17 -16.66 23.21
C ASP A 4 -9.22 -15.47 23.50
N HIS A 5 -8.56 -15.47 24.66
CA HIS A 5 -7.82 -14.33 25.22
C HIS A 5 -6.32 -14.29 24.86
N GLU A 6 -5.85 -15.13 23.94
CA GLU A 6 -4.43 -15.22 23.61
C GLU A 6 -4.21 -15.25 22.09
N GLN A 7 -3.12 -14.65 21.63
CA GLN A 7 -2.64 -14.75 20.26
C GLN A 7 -1.15 -15.06 20.25
N THR A 8 -0.74 -16.04 19.44
CA THR A 8 0.68 -16.39 19.29
C THR A 8 1.37 -15.41 18.35
N VAL A 9 2.45 -14.78 18.82
CA VAL A 9 3.35 -13.90 18.06
C VAL A 9 4.73 -14.55 18.04
N HIS A 10 5.17 -15.05 16.88
CA HIS A 10 6.46 -15.74 16.71
C HIS A 10 6.78 -16.81 17.79
N GLY A 11 5.77 -17.58 18.21
CA GLY A 11 5.91 -18.67 19.18
C GLY A 11 5.73 -18.28 20.66
N VAL A 12 5.57 -17.00 20.97
CA VAL A 12 5.26 -16.48 22.31
C VAL A 12 3.78 -16.09 22.40
N ARG A 13 3.14 -16.36 23.53
CA ARG A 13 1.72 -16.02 23.75
C ARG A 13 1.59 -14.55 24.18
N ALA A 14 0.84 -13.77 23.42
CA ALA A 14 0.48 -12.40 23.78
C ALA A 14 -0.98 -12.37 24.25
N LEU A 15 -1.24 -11.72 25.39
CA LEU A 15 -2.59 -11.59 25.92
C LEU A 15 -3.38 -10.59 25.08
N ARG A 16 -4.60 -10.95 24.69
CA ARG A 16 -5.59 -10.09 24.02
C ARG A 16 -6.95 -10.26 24.69
N TRP A 17 -7.72 -9.21 24.87
CA TRP A 17 -9.06 -9.37 25.45
C TRP A 17 -10.14 -9.51 24.37
N ALA A 18 -10.50 -10.74 23.97
CA ALA A 18 -11.62 -10.97 23.06
C ALA A 18 -12.78 -11.69 23.77
N PRO A 19 -13.85 -10.99 24.21
CA PRO A 19 -15.02 -11.66 24.75
C PRO A 19 -15.74 -12.42 23.64
N SER A 20 -15.81 -13.75 23.75
CA SER A 20 -16.57 -14.58 22.82
C SER A 20 -18.06 -14.26 22.94
N GLY A 21 -18.70 -13.85 21.84
CA GLY A 21 -20.16 -13.91 21.74
C GLY A 21 -20.65 -15.37 21.80
N PRO A 22 -21.94 -15.61 22.09
CA PRO A 22 -22.51 -16.96 22.03
C PRO A 22 -22.22 -17.59 20.65
N ALA A 23 -21.89 -18.89 20.67
CA ALA A 23 -21.40 -19.64 19.50
C ALA A 23 -22.27 -19.38 18.26
N GLY A 24 -21.65 -18.86 17.20
CA GLY A 24 -22.33 -18.52 15.94
C GLY A 24 -22.62 -17.03 15.72
N SER A 25 -22.25 -16.13 16.64
CA SER A 25 -22.33 -14.68 16.43
C SER A 25 -20.95 -14.07 16.15
N SER A 26 -20.76 -13.48 14.96
CA SER A 26 -19.56 -12.71 14.61
C SER A 26 -19.71 -11.27 15.11
N VAL A 27 -19.53 -11.05 16.41
CA VAL A 27 -19.39 -9.67 16.92
C VAL A 27 -17.99 -9.19 16.56
N PRO A 28 -17.81 -8.06 15.85
CA PRO A 28 -16.50 -7.53 15.55
C PRO A 28 -15.75 -7.18 16.85
N ALA A 29 -14.47 -7.52 16.94
CA ALA A 29 -13.68 -7.28 18.15
C ALA A 29 -13.42 -5.78 18.38
N ASN A 30 -13.25 -5.40 19.65
CA ASN A 30 -12.83 -4.06 20.04
C ASN A 30 -11.37 -3.84 19.65
N PHE A 31 -11.08 -2.76 18.93
CA PHE A 31 -9.78 -2.54 18.31
C PHE A 31 -8.64 -2.43 19.34
N GLY A 32 -8.92 -1.82 20.49
CA GLY A 32 -7.95 -1.64 21.57
C GLY A 32 -7.42 -2.97 22.12
N ASP A 33 -8.25 -4.01 22.09
CA ASP A 33 -7.88 -5.34 22.58
C ASP A 33 -7.01 -6.12 21.58
N LEU A 34 -6.94 -5.64 20.33
CA LEU A 34 -6.12 -6.21 19.27
C LEU A 34 -4.76 -5.52 19.11
N LEU A 35 -4.57 -4.34 19.72
CA LEU A 35 -3.34 -3.56 19.60
C LEU A 35 -2.10 -4.28 20.15
N GLY A 36 -2.25 -5.03 21.25
CA GLY A 36 -1.13 -5.69 21.93
C GLY A 36 -0.34 -6.64 21.01
N PRO A 37 -0.96 -7.71 20.48
CA PRO A 37 -0.30 -8.62 19.54
C PRO A 37 0.18 -7.93 18.25
N MET A 38 -0.54 -6.90 17.79
CA MET A 38 -0.20 -6.11 16.60
C MET A 38 1.13 -5.35 16.78
N ILE A 39 1.30 -4.66 17.92
CA ILE A 39 2.50 -3.90 18.27
C ILE A 39 3.71 -4.82 18.44
N LEU A 40 3.54 -5.94 19.17
CA LEU A 40 4.62 -6.91 19.38
C LEU A 40 5.15 -7.46 18.05
N ARG A 41 4.26 -7.84 17.13
CA ARG A 41 4.64 -8.33 15.80
C ARG A 41 5.40 -7.27 15.02
N ARG A 42 4.88 -6.04 14.98
CA ARG A 42 5.50 -4.93 14.24
C ARG A 42 6.90 -4.59 14.76
N ILE A 43 7.12 -4.58 16.07
CA ILE A 43 8.46 -4.35 16.65
C ILE A 43 9.44 -5.44 16.24
N LEU A 44 9.05 -6.71 16.33
CA LEU A 44 9.92 -7.83 15.92
C LEU A 44 10.28 -7.74 14.43
N GLU A 45 9.31 -7.41 13.58
CA GLU A 45 9.50 -7.31 12.13
C GLU A 45 10.31 -6.09 11.68
N THR A 46 10.26 -4.99 12.43
CA THR A 46 10.87 -3.70 11.99
C THR A 46 12.16 -3.36 12.71
N ARG A 47 12.25 -3.65 14.01
CA ARG A 47 13.39 -3.29 14.87
C ARG A 47 14.31 -4.49 15.15
N HIS A 48 13.80 -5.71 15.01
CA HIS A 48 14.54 -6.94 15.32
C HIS A 48 14.44 -8.01 14.22
N ALA A 49 14.34 -7.59 12.95
CA ALA A 49 14.17 -8.50 11.80
C ALA A 49 15.30 -9.54 11.67
N ASP A 50 16.52 -9.18 12.08
CA ASP A 50 17.70 -10.03 12.02
C ASP A 50 17.91 -10.87 13.31
N ALA A 51 17.06 -10.71 14.32
CA ALA A 51 17.19 -11.46 15.57
C ALA A 51 16.86 -12.95 15.33
N ARG A 52 17.74 -13.84 15.81
CA ARG A 52 17.46 -15.27 15.82
C ARG A 52 16.43 -15.56 16.91
N LEU A 53 15.21 -15.88 16.51
CA LEU A 53 14.13 -16.19 17.44
C LEU A 53 14.23 -17.68 17.87
N ASP A 54 14.37 -17.89 19.18
CA ASP A 54 14.23 -19.17 19.89
C ASP A 54 13.27 -18.96 21.09
N PRO A 55 11.95 -18.97 20.84
CA PRO A 55 10.97 -18.49 21.81
C PRO A 55 10.93 -19.36 23.08
N VAL A 56 10.99 -18.70 24.24
CA VAL A 56 10.98 -19.36 25.54
C VAL A 56 9.60 -19.95 25.80
N ARG A 57 9.51 -21.29 25.80
CA ARG A 57 8.24 -22.00 26.01
C ARG A 57 7.57 -21.61 27.32
N GLY A 58 6.27 -21.32 27.24
CA GLY A 58 5.41 -21.04 28.40
C GLY A 58 5.31 -19.57 28.76
N ARG A 59 6.24 -18.71 28.32
CA ARG A 59 6.20 -17.27 28.60
C ARG A 59 5.04 -16.56 27.87
N ARG A 60 4.51 -15.55 28.55
CA ARG A 60 3.37 -14.73 28.12
C ARG A 60 3.69 -13.26 28.31
N VAL A 61 3.27 -12.42 27.37
CA VAL A 61 3.51 -10.97 27.40
C VAL A 61 2.19 -10.20 27.49
N LEU A 62 2.13 -9.28 28.45
CA LEU A 62 1.04 -8.32 28.65
C LEU A 62 1.55 -6.93 28.23
N SER A 63 1.14 -6.47 27.05
CA SER A 63 1.60 -5.20 26.48
C SER A 63 0.55 -4.08 26.61
N VAL A 64 -0.64 -4.24 26.06
CA VAL A 64 -1.69 -3.19 25.99
C VAL A 64 -2.93 -3.59 26.78
N GLY A 65 -3.66 -2.61 27.34
CA GLY A 65 -4.95 -2.81 28.00
C GLY A 65 -4.88 -2.93 29.53
N SER A 66 -6.03 -2.92 30.20
CA SER A 66 -6.15 -3.01 31.66
C SER A 66 -6.27 -4.46 32.16
N VAL A 67 -5.37 -5.31 31.69
CA VAL A 67 -5.47 -6.78 31.77
C VAL A 67 -4.57 -7.42 32.82
N LEU A 68 -3.89 -6.63 33.66
CA LEU A 68 -3.00 -7.14 34.71
C LEU A 68 -3.66 -8.13 35.68
N HIS A 69 -4.96 -8.05 35.90
CA HIS A 69 -5.73 -9.00 36.71
C HIS A 69 -5.83 -10.41 36.10
N LEU A 70 -5.54 -10.57 34.81
CA LEU A 70 -5.52 -11.85 34.09
C LEU A 70 -4.12 -12.48 34.07
N SER A 71 -3.15 -11.87 34.78
CA SER A 71 -1.75 -12.32 34.77
C SER A 71 -1.58 -13.67 35.46
N GLU A 72 -0.73 -14.52 34.88
CA GLU A 72 -0.28 -15.80 35.41
C GLU A 72 1.13 -15.69 36.03
N PRO A 73 1.55 -16.66 36.88
CA PRO A 73 2.91 -16.67 37.40
C PRO A 73 3.97 -16.68 36.28
N GLY A 74 4.92 -15.74 36.32
CA GLY A 74 5.99 -15.63 35.32
C GLY A 74 5.63 -14.87 34.04
N ASP A 75 4.44 -14.27 33.98
CA ASP A 75 4.05 -13.36 32.90
C ASP A 75 4.96 -12.10 32.88
N VAL A 76 5.25 -11.62 31.68
CA VAL A 76 6.07 -10.42 31.44
C VAL A 76 5.16 -9.24 31.15
N VAL A 77 5.30 -8.16 31.90
CA VAL A 77 4.50 -6.93 31.76
C VAL A 77 5.33 -5.85 31.08
N TRP A 78 4.84 -5.33 29.97
CA TRP A 78 5.46 -4.23 29.24
C TRP A 78 4.41 -3.16 28.92
N GLY A 79 4.10 -2.31 29.91
CA GLY A 79 3.26 -1.11 29.75
C GLY A 79 1.75 -1.33 30.00
N SER A 80 1.32 -2.54 30.32
CA SER A 80 -0.06 -2.85 30.70
C SER A 80 -0.45 -2.23 32.05
N GLY A 81 -1.75 -2.00 32.27
CA GLY A 81 -2.29 -1.33 33.48
C GLY A 81 -3.34 -2.14 34.24
N VAL A 82 -3.80 -1.62 35.38
CA VAL A 82 -4.89 -2.23 36.19
C VAL A 82 -6.25 -1.61 35.85
N ASN A 83 -7.32 -2.40 35.97
CA ASN A 83 -8.69 -1.93 35.92
C ASN A 83 -9.17 -1.57 37.33
N GLY A 84 -9.58 -0.32 37.55
CA GLY A 84 -9.96 0.21 38.87
C GLY A 84 -11.12 -0.55 39.54
N LYS A 85 -12.06 -1.10 38.76
CA LYS A 85 -13.19 -1.92 39.27
C LYS A 85 -12.77 -3.19 40.01
N ILE A 86 -11.54 -3.63 39.80
CA ILE A 86 -10.96 -4.87 40.33
C ILE A 86 -9.59 -4.62 40.95
N ALA A 87 -9.31 -3.37 41.34
CA ALA A 87 -8.08 -2.96 42.00
C ALA A 87 -7.85 -3.66 43.35
N ASP A 88 -8.84 -4.37 43.89
CA ASP A 88 -8.75 -5.20 45.11
C ASP A 88 -8.42 -6.66 44.84
N GLN A 89 -8.39 -7.11 43.58
CA GLN A 89 -8.05 -8.51 43.27
C GLN A 89 -6.57 -8.80 43.59
N PRO A 90 -6.23 -10.03 44.04
CA PRO A 90 -4.85 -10.44 44.25
C PRO A 90 -4.13 -10.52 42.91
N LEU A 91 -2.97 -9.86 42.82
CA LEU A 91 -2.06 -9.96 41.67
C LEU A 91 -0.97 -10.97 41.97
N ASN A 92 -0.40 -11.58 40.92
CA ASN A 92 0.62 -12.58 41.08
C ASN A 92 1.95 -11.95 41.55
N PRO A 93 2.61 -12.45 42.60
CA PRO A 93 3.88 -11.89 43.06
C PRO A 93 5.06 -12.15 42.11
N SER A 94 4.96 -13.10 41.17
CA SER A 94 6.08 -13.51 40.30
C SER A 94 6.07 -12.87 38.91
N LEU A 95 5.47 -11.69 38.75
CA LEU A 95 5.48 -10.95 37.49
C LEU A 95 6.86 -10.38 37.18
N ASP A 96 7.25 -10.47 35.92
CA ASP A 96 8.44 -9.82 35.37
C ASP A 96 8.03 -8.48 34.75
N VAL A 97 8.18 -7.39 35.48
CA VAL A 97 7.68 -6.07 35.08
C VAL A 97 8.79 -5.24 34.44
N ARG A 98 8.65 -4.94 33.14
CA ARG A 98 9.57 -4.13 32.33
C ARG A 98 9.13 -2.67 32.22
N ALA A 99 7.83 -2.43 32.17
CA ALA A 99 7.20 -1.11 32.18
C ALA A 99 5.74 -1.25 32.64
N VAL A 100 5.11 -0.17 33.09
CA VAL A 100 3.67 -0.13 33.41
C VAL A 100 3.02 1.12 32.82
N ARG A 101 1.68 1.15 32.72
CA ARG A 101 0.98 2.32 32.15
C ARG A 101 1.35 3.64 32.83
N GLY A 102 1.39 3.65 34.16
CA GLY A 102 1.64 4.87 34.92
C GLY A 102 1.92 4.65 36.42
N PRO A 103 2.07 5.75 37.17
CA PRO A 103 2.48 5.71 38.57
C PRO A 103 1.44 5.12 39.51
N LEU A 104 0.14 5.14 39.17
CA LEU A 104 -0.91 4.53 39.99
C LEU A 104 -0.86 3.00 39.88
N THR A 105 -0.71 2.46 38.67
CA THR A 105 -0.48 1.01 38.49
C THR A 105 0.79 0.57 39.22
N ARG A 106 1.88 1.35 39.13
CA ARG A 106 3.12 1.05 39.86
C ARG A 106 2.93 1.03 41.38
N ALA A 107 2.27 2.05 41.93
CA ALA A 107 2.01 2.12 43.37
C ALA A 107 1.19 0.93 43.85
N LEU A 108 0.22 0.49 43.03
CA LEU A 108 -0.63 -0.67 43.32
C LEU A 108 0.13 -2.01 43.30
N LEU A 109 1.12 -2.16 42.41
CA LEU A 109 2.04 -3.31 42.38
C LEU A 109 3.00 -3.29 43.58
N ALA A 110 3.56 -2.12 43.91
CA ALA A 110 4.47 -1.94 45.04
C ALA A 110 3.77 -2.25 46.38
N ALA A 111 2.52 -1.82 46.55
CA ALA A 111 1.69 -2.15 47.72
C ALA A 111 1.43 -3.65 47.88
N ARG A 112 1.61 -4.44 46.81
CA ARG A 112 1.48 -5.90 46.78
C ARG A 112 2.83 -6.63 46.78
N GLY A 113 3.93 -5.92 46.97
CA GLY A 113 5.27 -6.51 46.98
C GLY A 113 5.80 -6.94 45.60
N ILE A 114 5.19 -6.47 44.51
CA ILE A 114 5.65 -6.71 43.13
C ILE A 114 6.57 -5.57 42.73
N ALA A 115 7.80 -5.89 42.35
CA ALA A 115 8.76 -4.90 41.89
C ALA A 115 8.38 -4.39 40.48
N ALA A 116 8.31 -3.07 40.32
CA ALA A 116 8.01 -2.43 39.05
C ALA A 116 8.92 -1.21 38.82
N PRO A 117 9.55 -1.09 37.64
CA PRO A 117 10.48 0.00 37.33
C PRO A 117 9.76 1.33 37.17
N GLU A 118 10.58 2.37 37.18
CA GLU A 118 10.27 3.79 36.97
C GLU A 118 10.06 4.14 35.49
N LEU A 119 9.40 3.25 34.76
CA LEU A 119 9.20 3.37 33.33
C LEU A 119 7.71 3.29 33.02
N PHE A 120 7.18 4.40 32.52
CA PHE A 120 5.75 4.59 32.29
C PHE A 120 5.42 4.71 30.81
N GLY A 121 4.28 4.16 30.42
CA GLY A 121 3.73 4.29 29.08
C GLY A 121 3.00 3.04 28.63
N ASP A 122 1.81 3.22 28.05
CA ASP A 122 1.13 2.16 27.32
C ASP A 122 1.81 1.98 25.95
N PRO A 123 2.14 0.75 25.49
CA PRO A 123 2.82 0.54 24.21
C PRO A 123 2.04 1.05 23.00
N ALA A 124 0.73 1.28 23.13
CA ALA A 124 -0.04 1.98 22.09
C ALA A 124 0.49 3.40 21.79
N LEU A 125 1.24 4.03 22.71
CA LEU A 125 1.97 5.28 22.46
C LEU A 125 3.03 5.13 21.34
N LEU A 126 3.51 3.92 21.08
CA LEU A 126 4.48 3.64 20.01
C LEU A 126 3.83 3.56 18.63
N ILE A 127 2.50 3.67 18.50
CA ILE A 127 1.82 3.55 17.21
C ILE A 127 2.37 4.57 16.21
N GLY A 128 2.60 5.82 16.61
CA GLY A 128 3.18 6.82 15.73
C GLY A 128 4.61 6.51 15.26
N ALA A 129 5.39 5.78 16.07
CA ALA A 129 6.75 5.36 15.74
C ALA A 129 6.80 4.07 14.90
N LEU A 130 5.80 3.19 15.04
CA LEU A 130 5.72 1.88 14.40
C LEU A 130 4.94 1.89 13.08
N TRP A 131 4.01 2.83 12.97
CA TRP A 131 3.22 3.13 11.78
C TRP A 131 3.30 4.64 11.47
N PRO A 132 4.48 5.13 11.02
CA PRO A 132 4.67 6.54 10.69
C PRO A 132 3.68 7.05 9.62
N GLU A 133 3.06 6.18 8.83
CA GLU A 133 1.98 6.54 7.91
C GLU A 133 0.75 7.19 8.59
N PHE A 134 0.57 7.00 9.89
CA PHE A 134 -0.51 7.61 10.67
C PHE A 134 -0.11 8.94 11.32
N THR A 135 1.18 9.30 11.39
CA THR A 135 1.65 10.58 11.93
C THR A 135 1.77 11.66 10.86
N VAL A 136 1.72 11.28 9.59
CA VAL A 136 1.64 12.22 8.47
C VAL A 136 0.32 13.00 8.57
N PRO A 137 0.32 14.35 8.55
CA PRO A 137 -0.88 15.16 8.59
C PRO A 137 -1.87 14.78 7.48
N ARG A 138 -3.08 14.36 7.87
CA ARG A 138 -4.15 13.96 6.93
C ARG A 138 -5.21 15.05 6.81
N PRO A 139 -5.89 15.20 5.65
CA PRO A 139 -7.11 15.98 5.58
C PRO A 139 -8.05 15.60 6.73
N THR A 140 -8.40 16.59 7.54
CA THR A 140 -9.47 16.45 8.52
C THR A 140 -10.75 16.09 7.79
N ARG A 141 -11.21 14.84 7.94
CA ARG A 141 -12.50 14.38 7.41
C ARG A 141 -13.65 14.75 8.33
N ARG A 142 -13.37 14.88 9.63
CA ARG A 142 -14.33 15.24 10.67
C ARG A 142 -13.68 16.18 11.67
N ALA A 143 -14.40 17.25 12.01
CA ALA A 143 -13.94 18.23 12.99
C ALA A 143 -13.74 17.60 14.38
N VAL A 144 -14.63 16.69 14.76
CA VAL A 144 -14.56 15.94 16.02
C VAL A 144 -15.01 14.50 15.80
N VAL A 145 -14.35 13.56 16.46
CA VAL A 145 -14.80 12.17 16.57
C VAL A 145 -14.85 11.78 18.04
N ALA A 146 -16.00 11.28 18.46
CA ALA A 146 -16.21 10.67 19.76
C ALA A 146 -16.12 9.14 19.64
N VAL A 147 -15.18 8.52 20.36
CA VAL A 147 -15.08 7.06 20.43
C VAL A 147 -15.64 6.56 21.77
N PRO A 148 -16.77 5.85 21.77
CA PRO A 148 -17.32 5.29 22.99
C PRO A 148 -16.50 4.11 23.51
N ASN A 149 -16.52 3.94 24.82
CA ASN A 149 -16.18 2.66 25.44
C ASN A 149 -17.14 1.56 24.93
N LEU A 150 -16.70 0.30 24.93
CA LEU A 150 -17.53 -0.84 24.56
C LEU A 150 -18.83 -0.93 25.39
N ASN A 151 -18.80 -0.49 26.65
CA ASN A 151 -19.97 -0.48 27.54
C ASN A 151 -20.88 0.74 27.34
N GLU A 152 -20.58 1.60 26.36
CA GLU A 152 -21.22 2.90 26.15
C GLU A 152 -21.43 3.20 24.64
N LEU A 153 -21.61 2.18 23.79
CA LEU A 153 -21.67 2.32 22.31
C LEU A 153 -22.71 3.34 21.83
N ASP A 154 -23.84 3.48 22.55
CA ASP A 154 -24.94 4.38 22.21
C ASP A 154 -24.83 5.76 22.88
N ARG A 155 -23.69 6.10 23.50
CA ARG A 155 -23.53 7.33 24.30
C ARG A 155 -23.45 8.62 23.48
N PHE A 156 -23.00 8.54 22.23
CA PHE A 156 -22.72 9.70 21.39
C PHE A 156 -23.58 9.69 20.13
N ALA A 157 -23.89 10.88 19.62
CA ALA A 157 -24.71 11.05 18.42
C ALA A 157 -24.02 10.39 17.20
N PRO A 158 -24.74 9.62 16.36
CA PRO A 158 -24.16 8.84 15.26
C PRO A 158 -23.24 9.62 14.31
N GLU A 159 -23.45 10.92 14.18
CA GLU A 159 -22.72 11.82 13.29
C GLU A 159 -21.27 12.06 13.75
N VAL A 160 -21.05 12.07 15.07
CA VAL A 160 -19.71 12.26 15.67
C VAL A 160 -19.11 10.94 16.15
N THR A 161 -19.91 9.88 16.23
CA THR A 161 -19.47 8.58 16.74
C THR A 161 -18.59 7.83 15.75
N ARG A 162 -17.48 7.28 16.24
CA ARG A 162 -16.75 6.19 15.59
C ARG A 162 -16.79 4.96 16.49
N THR A 163 -17.38 3.88 15.98
CA THR A 163 -17.40 2.61 16.73
C THR A 163 -15.97 2.13 17.03
N PRO A 164 -15.68 1.66 18.25
CA PRO A 164 -14.40 1.06 18.58
C PRO A 164 -14.26 -0.37 18.04
N LEU A 165 -15.30 -0.91 17.39
CA LEU A 165 -15.32 -2.25 16.82
C LEU A 165 -14.75 -2.26 15.39
N GLY A 166 -14.00 -3.30 15.06
CA GLY A 166 -13.48 -3.55 13.70
C GLY A 166 -11.96 -3.64 13.63
N ASP A 167 -11.43 -3.54 12.41
CA ASP A 167 -10.00 -3.61 12.15
C ASP A 167 -9.24 -2.45 12.83
N PRO A 168 -8.17 -2.73 13.63
CA PRO A 168 -7.41 -1.70 14.31
C PRO A 168 -6.77 -0.68 13.40
N LEU A 169 -6.24 -1.08 12.24
CA LEU A 169 -5.61 -0.14 11.31
C LEU A 169 -6.66 0.79 10.69
N GLY A 170 -7.86 0.28 10.41
CA GLY A 170 -9.01 1.09 9.99
C GLY A 170 -9.44 2.12 11.04
N VAL A 171 -9.55 1.71 12.31
CA VAL A 171 -9.90 2.66 13.40
C VAL A 171 -8.81 3.71 13.58
N ILE A 172 -7.54 3.32 13.60
CA ILE A 172 -6.41 4.26 13.71
C ILE A 172 -6.39 5.23 12.51
N ALA A 173 -6.63 4.73 11.30
CA ALA A 173 -6.69 5.56 10.10
C ALA A 173 -7.79 6.62 10.17
N ASP A 174 -8.95 6.26 10.73
CA ASP A 174 -10.07 7.19 10.93
C ASP A 174 -9.72 8.25 11.99
N LEU A 175 -9.13 7.84 13.12
CA LEU A 175 -8.66 8.77 14.16
C LEU A 175 -7.61 9.74 13.60
N ALA A 176 -6.61 9.23 12.87
CA ALA A 176 -5.57 10.01 12.19
C ALA A 176 -6.12 11.06 11.21
N SER A 177 -7.38 10.91 10.76
CA SER A 177 -8.06 11.86 9.87
C SER A 177 -9.01 12.82 10.59
N THR A 178 -8.88 12.95 11.91
CA THR A 178 -9.77 13.78 12.75
C THR A 178 -9.00 14.94 13.36
N ALA A 179 -9.62 16.13 13.43
CA ALA A 179 -8.99 17.31 14.04
C ALA A 179 -9.03 17.31 15.58
N PHE A 180 -10.05 16.66 16.17
CA PHE A 180 -10.19 16.53 17.62
C PHE A 180 -10.78 15.17 18.01
N VAL A 181 -10.07 14.41 18.83
CA VAL A 181 -10.56 13.12 19.34
C VAL A 181 -11.09 13.27 20.76
N THR A 182 -12.29 12.77 21.02
CA THR A 182 -12.88 12.74 22.35
C THR A 182 -13.61 11.42 22.58
N GLY A 183 -14.26 11.28 23.73
CA GLY A 183 -15.06 10.11 24.08
C GLY A 183 -14.58 9.39 25.33
N THR A 184 -15.09 8.17 25.52
CA THR A 184 -14.84 7.35 26.71
C THR A 184 -13.98 6.11 26.43
N SER A 185 -13.41 6.00 25.22
CA SER A 185 -12.42 4.95 24.90
C SER A 185 -11.00 5.40 25.25
N LEU A 186 -10.39 4.80 26.29
CA LEU A 186 -9.01 5.07 26.66
C LEU A 186 -8.02 4.83 25.51
N HIS A 187 -8.12 3.70 24.79
CA HIS A 187 -7.19 3.41 23.69
C HIS A 187 -7.32 4.40 22.53
N ALA A 188 -8.51 4.94 22.27
CA ALA A 188 -8.66 6.01 21.27
C ALA A 188 -7.92 7.30 21.70
N LEU A 189 -7.96 7.62 22.99
CA LEU A 189 -7.22 8.76 23.56
C LEU A 189 -5.71 8.52 23.53
N ILE A 190 -5.25 7.30 23.86
CA ILE A 190 -3.82 6.93 23.77
C ILE A 190 -3.34 6.98 22.32
N VAL A 191 -4.14 6.50 21.36
CA VAL A 191 -3.82 6.60 19.92
C VAL A 191 -3.77 8.06 19.48
N ALA A 192 -4.72 8.90 19.94
CA ALA A 192 -4.68 10.33 19.64
C ALA A 192 -3.39 10.97 20.19
N ASP A 193 -3.01 10.65 21.43
CA ASP A 193 -1.74 11.07 22.03
C ASP A 193 -0.52 10.58 21.22
N ALA A 194 -0.52 9.32 20.78
CA ALA A 194 0.55 8.70 20.00
C ALA A 194 0.74 9.37 18.62
N LEU A 195 -0.34 9.90 18.06
CA LEU A 195 -0.37 10.55 16.76
C LEU A 195 -0.29 12.08 16.84
N GLY A 196 -0.21 12.65 18.05
CA GLY A 196 -0.20 14.10 18.26
C GLY A 196 -1.52 14.80 17.95
N ILE A 197 -2.64 14.06 17.94
CA ILE A 197 -3.97 14.58 17.62
C ILE A 197 -4.54 15.26 18.87
N PRO A 198 -5.04 16.51 18.76
CA PRO A 198 -5.73 17.18 19.85
C PRO A 198 -6.83 16.29 20.44
N SER A 199 -6.78 16.04 21.75
CA SER A 199 -7.77 15.18 22.40
C SER A 199 -8.16 15.64 23.79
N ARG A 200 -9.38 15.30 24.21
CA ARG A 200 -9.90 15.56 25.56
C ARG A 200 -10.81 14.39 25.98
N PRO A 201 -10.60 13.79 27.16
CA PRO A 201 -11.42 12.68 27.60
C PRO A 201 -12.81 13.17 28.06
N ILE A 202 -13.83 12.37 27.82
CA ILE A 202 -15.15 12.54 28.44
C ILE A 202 -15.26 11.58 29.62
N ALA A 203 -15.83 12.05 30.73
CA ALA A 203 -16.05 11.28 31.94
C ALA A 203 -16.91 10.02 31.65
N PRO A 204 -16.35 8.79 31.68
CA PRO A 204 -17.15 7.57 31.51
C PRO A 204 -18.19 7.42 32.63
N VAL A 205 -19.36 6.90 32.29
CA VAL A 205 -20.40 6.53 33.27
C VAL A 205 -20.21 5.08 33.68
N ALA A 206 -19.80 4.24 32.72
CA ALA A 206 -19.65 2.81 32.92
C ALA A 206 -18.25 2.38 33.38
N GLU A 207 -17.23 3.26 33.43
CA GLU A 207 -15.84 2.89 33.72
C GLU A 207 -15.24 3.72 34.86
N ASP A 208 -14.29 3.12 35.58
CA ASP A 208 -13.58 3.77 36.66
C ASP A 208 -12.50 4.75 36.14
N ALA A 209 -12.29 5.86 36.85
CA ALA A 209 -11.35 6.92 36.48
C ALA A 209 -9.88 6.49 36.51
N PHE A 210 -9.53 5.46 37.30
CA PHE A 210 -8.16 5.02 37.57
C PHE A 210 -7.34 4.83 36.30
N LYS A 211 -7.86 4.09 35.32
CA LYS A 211 -7.09 3.75 34.10
C LYS A 211 -6.76 4.97 33.24
N TYR A 212 -7.57 6.02 33.31
CA TYR A 212 -7.35 7.25 32.56
C TYR A 212 -6.37 8.16 33.29
N LEU A 213 -6.57 8.34 34.61
CA LEU A 213 -5.65 9.12 35.44
C LEU A 213 -4.25 8.50 35.46
N ASP A 214 -4.16 7.17 35.47
CA ASP A 214 -2.88 6.46 35.42
C ASP A 214 -2.14 6.71 34.09
N HIS A 215 -2.84 6.70 32.96
CA HIS A 215 -2.28 7.06 31.65
C HIS A 215 -1.78 8.50 31.61
N TYR A 216 -2.64 9.44 32.02
CA TYR A 216 -2.29 10.86 31.97
C TYR A 216 -1.15 11.19 32.93
N ALA A 217 -1.12 10.62 34.15
CA ALA A 217 0.00 10.75 35.06
C ALA A 217 1.29 10.10 34.52
N GLY A 218 1.18 8.93 33.86
CA GLY A 218 2.32 8.25 33.22
C GLY A 218 2.92 9.00 32.04
N THR A 219 2.21 10.01 31.52
CA THR A 219 2.63 10.85 30.39
C THR A 219 2.83 12.32 30.81
N GLY A 220 3.09 12.57 32.10
CA GLY A 220 3.43 13.89 32.64
C GLY A 220 2.24 14.82 32.91
N ARG A 221 0.99 14.35 32.81
CA ARG A 221 -0.23 15.16 32.80
C ARG A 221 -1.15 14.83 33.98
N ALA A 222 -0.81 15.26 35.18
CA ALA A 222 -1.59 14.91 36.38
C ALA A 222 -2.92 15.68 36.53
N ASP A 223 -3.05 16.87 35.94
CA ASP A 223 -4.16 17.81 36.17
C ASP A 223 -5.24 17.78 35.07
N VAL A 224 -5.55 16.59 34.54
CA VAL A 224 -6.48 16.45 33.40
C VAL A 224 -7.93 16.60 33.84
N ARG A 225 -8.60 17.64 33.32
CA ARG A 225 -10.06 17.81 33.42
C ARG A 225 -10.77 17.02 32.32
N PHE A 226 -11.76 16.23 32.71
CA PHE A 226 -12.62 15.49 31.79
C PHE A 226 -13.85 16.32 31.47
N ALA A 227 -14.31 16.24 30.23
CA ALA A 227 -15.55 16.86 29.80
C ALA A 227 -16.76 15.98 30.15
N ARG A 228 -17.96 16.57 30.21
CA ARG A 228 -19.22 15.82 30.39
C ARG A 228 -19.92 15.53 29.07
N SER A 229 -19.62 16.32 28.03
CA SER A 229 -20.16 16.16 26.68
C SER A 229 -19.11 16.48 25.61
N VAL A 230 -19.45 16.22 24.34
CA VAL A 230 -18.56 16.56 23.19
C VAL A 230 -18.39 18.07 23.08
N GLU A 231 -19.45 18.84 23.35
CA GLU A 231 -19.43 20.31 23.34
C GLU A 231 -18.51 20.85 24.44
N GLU A 232 -18.64 20.35 25.67
CA GLU A 232 -17.72 20.76 26.76
C GLU A 232 -16.28 20.33 26.46
N ALA A 233 -16.06 19.21 25.75
CA ALA A 233 -14.72 18.77 25.37
C ALA A 233 -14.06 19.75 24.38
N LEU A 234 -14.82 20.27 23.42
CA LEU A 234 -14.36 21.28 22.48
C LEU A 234 -14.12 22.63 23.17
N ASP A 235 -15.02 23.03 24.08
CA ASP A 235 -14.89 24.29 24.83
C ASP A 235 -13.67 24.30 25.76
N LEU A 236 -13.36 23.16 26.38
CA LEU A 236 -12.17 23.01 27.21
C LEU A 236 -10.87 22.97 26.38
N GLY A 237 -10.95 22.78 25.06
CA GLY A 237 -9.79 22.57 24.18
C GLY A 237 -9.09 21.22 24.43
N PRO A 238 -7.90 20.96 23.88
CA PRO A 238 -7.19 19.69 24.07
C PRO A 238 -6.36 19.64 25.37
N VAL A 239 -6.14 18.42 25.87
CA VAL A 239 -5.10 18.15 26.87
C VAL A 239 -3.73 18.40 26.22
N PRO A 240 -2.73 18.97 26.94
CA PRO A 240 -1.36 19.07 26.42
C PRO A 240 -0.82 17.72 25.92
N LEU A 241 0.10 17.77 24.97
CA LEU A 241 0.74 16.57 24.42
C LEU A 241 1.50 15.79 25.52
N PRO A 242 1.61 14.45 25.40
CA PRO A 242 2.30 13.62 26.39
C PRO A 242 3.79 13.94 26.48
N GLU A 243 4.32 14.01 27.70
CA GLU A 243 5.76 13.98 27.97
C GLU A 243 6.13 12.55 28.37
N TRP A 244 6.81 11.82 27.48
CA TRP A 244 7.19 10.42 27.68
C TRP A 244 8.47 10.07 26.91
N ASP A 245 9.16 9.00 27.32
CA ASP A 245 10.40 8.55 26.71
C ASP A 245 10.16 7.29 25.85
N ALA A 246 9.99 7.52 24.54
CA ALA A 246 9.76 6.45 23.57
C ALA A 246 10.96 5.50 23.45
N ALA A 247 12.19 6.02 23.58
CA ALA A 247 13.40 5.20 23.49
C ALA A 247 13.48 4.27 24.72
N ALA A 248 13.25 4.79 25.92
CA ALA A 248 13.24 3.98 27.13
C ALA A 248 12.15 2.89 27.09
N LEU A 249 10.96 3.19 26.54
CA LEU A 249 9.90 2.18 26.41
C LEU A 249 10.27 1.09 25.39
N ILE A 250 10.91 1.46 24.27
CA ILE A 250 11.42 0.50 23.26
C ILE A 250 12.57 -0.34 23.83
N ASP A 251 13.50 0.27 24.58
CA ASP A 251 14.64 -0.43 25.17
C ASP A 251 14.21 -1.45 26.23
N ALA A 252 13.06 -1.21 26.87
CA ALA A 252 12.43 -2.15 27.79
C ALA A 252 11.61 -3.27 27.10
N PHE A 253 11.57 -3.30 25.76
CA PHE A 253 10.89 -4.35 25.00
C PHE A 253 11.46 -5.74 25.38
N PRO A 254 10.63 -6.73 25.74
CA PRO A 254 11.08 -8.01 26.27
C PRO A 254 11.53 -8.97 25.16
N LEU A 255 12.54 -8.58 24.36
CA LEU A 255 13.09 -9.38 23.26
C LEU A 255 13.62 -10.75 23.73
N ASP A 256 14.10 -10.82 24.98
CA ASP A 256 14.60 -12.03 25.63
C ASP A 256 13.57 -13.17 25.66
N VAL A 257 12.28 -12.85 25.66
CA VAL A 257 11.21 -13.86 25.60
C VAL A 257 11.19 -14.60 24.27
N TRP A 258 11.68 -13.96 23.20
CA TRP A 258 11.78 -14.54 21.86
C TRP A 258 13.17 -15.06 21.50
N THR A 259 14.26 -14.58 22.11
CA THR A 259 15.62 -15.04 21.78
C THR A 259 16.17 -16.07 22.75
N GLY A 260 15.63 -16.15 23.97
CA GLY A 260 16.16 -17.00 25.03
C GLY A 260 17.44 -16.45 25.70
N ASP A 261 17.98 -15.34 25.19
CA ASP A 261 19.12 -14.65 25.78
C ASP A 261 18.68 -13.90 27.05
N PRO A 262 19.44 -13.93 28.14
CA PRO A 262 19.10 -13.18 29.34
C PRO A 262 19.04 -11.68 29.03
N ALA A 263 17.95 -11.02 29.44
CA ALA A 263 17.77 -9.59 29.28
C ALA A 263 19.00 -8.82 29.79
N PRO A 264 19.46 -7.77 29.09
CA PRO A 264 20.49 -6.89 29.64
C PRO A 264 20.04 -6.37 31.00
N ALA A 265 20.93 -6.43 32.00
CA ALA A 265 20.64 -5.86 33.31
C ALA A 265 20.24 -4.38 33.12
N PRO A 266 19.16 -3.91 33.77
CA PRO A 266 18.72 -2.53 33.60
C PRO A 266 19.89 -1.59 33.80
N ALA A 267 20.06 -0.65 32.87
CA ALA A 267 21.11 0.36 32.96
C ALA A 267 21.09 0.98 34.37
N GLY A 268 22.27 1.06 34.98
CA GLY A 268 22.45 1.49 36.36
C GLY A 268 21.70 2.79 36.66
N PRO A 269 21.20 2.95 37.89
CA PRO A 269 20.22 3.98 38.21
C PRO A 269 20.84 5.38 38.09
N ARG A 270 20.15 6.30 37.41
CA ARG A 270 19.82 7.54 38.13
C ARG A 270 18.68 7.15 39.04
N THR A 271 18.85 7.21 40.36
CA THR A 271 17.79 6.69 41.21
C THR A 271 16.58 7.62 41.12
N PHE A 272 15.39 7.03 41.08
CA PHE A 272 14.16 7.75 41.37
C PHE A 272 14.17 8.36 42.77
N VAL A 273 14.98 7.86 43.70
CA VAL A 273 15.16 8.50 45.01
C VAL A 273 15.83 9.88 44.86
N ASP A 274 16.76 10.06 43.90
CA ASP A 274 17.42 11.36 43.63
C ASP A 274 16.52 12.34 42.87
N LEU A 275 15.66 11.85 41.96
CA LEU A 275 14.71 12.69 41.20
C LEU A 275 13.41 12.99 41.99
N ARG A 276 12.99 12.05 42.86
CA ARG A 276 11.83 12.19 43.74
C ARG A 276 12.17 12.99 44.99
N ALA A 277 13.37 12.89 45.56
CA ALA A 277 13.79 13.75 46.67
C ALA A 277 13.73 15.23 46.29
N ASP A 278 14.12 15.59 45.07
CA ASP A 278 14.09 16.97 44.59
C ASP A 278 12.68 17.51 44.35
N ALA A 279 11.76 16.70 43.81
CA ALA A 279 10.38 17.08 43.56
C ALA A 279 9.50 17.07 44.83
N PHE A 280 9.71 16.09 45.71
CA PHE A 280 9.02 16.02 47.01
C PHE A 280 9.56 17.03 48.01
N GLN A 281 10.87 17.33 48.01
CA GLN A 281 11.43 18.37 48.86
C GLN A 281 10.98 19.76 48.39
N ARG A 282 10.84 20.04 47.08
CA ARG A 282 10.19 21.28 46.59
C ARG A 282 8.72 21.40 46.99
N ARG A 283 7.94 20.30 46.97
CA ARG A 283 6.54 20.22 47.46
C ARG A 283 6.44 20.37 48.99
N ARG A 284 7.38 19.77 49.73
CA ARG A 284 7.45 19.82 51.19
C ARG A 284 8.00 21.17 51.67
N ASP A 285 8.91 21.81 50.95
CA ASP A 285 9.41 23.18 51.18
C ASP A 285 8.31 24.22 50.89
N LEU A 286 7.39 23.95 49.96
CA LEU A 286 6.16 24.71 49.73
C LEU A 286 5.17 24.60 50.92
N ARG A 287 4.96 23.38 51.45
CA ARG A 287 4.19 23.16 52.70
C ARG A 287 4.89 23.76 53.94
N ALA A 288 6.22 23.71 54.00
CA ALA A 288 7.02 24.21 55.12
C ALA A 288 7.24 25.74 55.10
N ARG A 289 7.09 26.40 53.94
CA ARG A 289 7.16 27.87 53.84
C ARG A 289 5.82 28.59 54.04
N PHE A 290 4.68 27.91 53.97
CA PHE A 290 3.36 28.59 54.01
C PHE A 290 2.33 27.97 54.95
N GLY A 291 2.71 27.06 55.84
CA GLY A 291 1.80 26.40 56.79
C GLY A 291 1.18 27.28 57.88
N ALA A 292 1.40 28.61 57.89
CA ALA A 292 0.84 29.49 58.91
C ALA A 292 -0.10 30.60 58.38
N ASP A 293 -0.06 30.94 57.07
CA ASP A 293 -0.79 32.11 56.54
C ASP A 293 -1.54 31.85 55.20
N ALA A 294 -1.84 30.58 54.86
CA ALA A 294 -2.66 30.28 53.69
C ALA A 294 -4.10 30.78 53.90
N SER A 295 -4.70 31.44 52.89
CA SER A 295 -6.09 31.91 52.99
C SER A 295 -7.05 30.72 53.18
N PRO A 296 -8.22 30.94 53.81
CA PRO A 296 -9.22 29.89 53.98
C PRO A 296 -9.61 29.20 52.67
N GLU A 297 -9.61 29.93 51.55
CA GLU A 297 -9.88 29.35 50.23
C GLU A 297 -8.74 28.44 49.74
N ALA A 298 -7.48 28.78 50.01
CA ALA A 298 -6.33 27.96 49.64
C ALA A 298 -6.22 26.68 50.49
N SER A 299 -6.58 26.76 51.78
CA SER A 299 -6.69 25.57 52.65
C SER A 299 -7.84 24.67 52.19
N ALA A 300 -9.01 25.24 51.89
CA ALA A 300 -10.16 24.46 51.40
C ALA A 300 -9.91 23.78 50.05
N ALA A 301 -9.12 24.39 49.15
CA ALA A 301 -8.71 23.78 47.89
C ALA A 301 -7.70 22.62 48.10
N LEU A 302 -6.81 22.73 49.09
CA LEU A 302 -5.86 21.69 49.47
C LEU A 302 -6.53 20.52 50.19
N ASP A 303 -7.53 20.80 51.04
CA ASP A 303 -8.33 19.78 51.72
C ASP A 303 -9.20 19.00 50.72
N ARG A 304 -9.75 19.67 49.70
CA ARG A 304 -10.44 19.02 48.58
C ARG A 304 -9.53 18.11 47.78
N LEU A 305 -8.25 18.46 47.62
CA LEU A 305 -7.25 17.65 46.93
C LEU A 305 -6.91 16.35 47.69
N ASP A 306 -6.95 16.38 49.02
CA ASP A 306 -6.79 15.20 49.86
C ASP A 306 -8.07 14.31 49.84
N GLU A 307 -9.27 14.90 49.77
CA GLU A 307 -10.53 14.16 49.58
C GLU A 307 -10.62 13.43 48.22
N LEU A 308 -10.01 14.00 47.18
CA LEU A 308 -9.95 13.40 45.83
C LEU A 308 -9.03 12.17 45.75
N ALA A 309 -8.23 11.87 46.79
CA ALA A 309 -7.31 10.73 46.79
C ALA A 309 -7.94 9.41 47.27
N ASP A 310 -9.15 9.45 47.84
CA ASP A 310 -9.92 8.26 48.25
C ASP A 310 -10.93 7.82 47.18
N ARG A 311 -11.46 6.58 47.31
CA ARG A 311 -12.04 5.71 46.26
C ARG A 311 -13.27 6.22 45.47
N ASP A 312 -13.64 7.49 45.58
CA ASP A 312 -14.69 8.16 44.79
C ASP A 312 -14.09 9.36 44.02
N LEU A 313 -13.20 9.08 43.06
CA LEU A 313 -12.56 10.10 42.21
C LEU A 313 -13.59 10.79 41.29
N PRO A 314 -13.97 12.06 41.49
CA PRO A 314 -14.77 12.81 40.54
C PRO A 314 -13.90 13.32 39.38
N PHE A 315 -14.47 13.30 38.18
CA PHE A 315 -13.85 13.72 36.91
C PHE A 315 -13.58 15.25 36.77
N THR A 316 -13.79 16.01 37.83
CA THR A 316 -13.74 17.47 37.85
C THR A 316 -12.43 17.94 38.47
N GLY A 317 -11.38 18.08 37.66
CA GLY A 317 -10.17 18.82 38.06
C GLY A 317 -10.46 20.28 38.45
N LEU A 318 -9.43 21.01 38.90
CA LEU A 318 -9.54 22.39 39.39
C LEU A 318 -10.13 23.36 38.34
N THR A 319 -10.85 24.37 38.80
CA THR A 319 -11.46 25.40 37.95
C THR A 319 -10.45 26.45 37.50
N ARG A 320 -10.76 27.15 36.39
CA ARG A 320 -9.92 28.24 35.83
C ARG A 320 -9.62 29.35 36.83
N GLU A 321 -10.56 29.65 37.74
CA GLU A 321 -10.38 30.64 38.81
C GLU A 321 -9.40 30.16 39.90
N GLU A 322 -9.50 28.89 40.28
CA GLU A 322 -8.58 28.27 41.26
C GLU A 322 -7.16 28.17 40.69
N SER A 323 -7.01 27.77 39.43
CA SER A 323 -5.71 27.73 38.75
C SER A 323 -5.09 29.13 38.55
N ALA A 324 -5.93 30.14 38.24
CA ALA A 324 -5.47 31.52 38.11
C ALA A 324 -5.06 32.14 39.44
N THR A 325 -5.75 31.80 40.53
CA THR A 325 -5.43 32.29 41.89
C THR A 325 -4.11 31.71 42.39
N VAL A 326 -3.87 30.42 42.15
CA VAL A 326 -2.59 29.74 42.46
C VAL A 326 -1.44 30.29 41.62
N ALA A 327 -1.66 30.57 40.34
CA ALA A 327 -0.65 31.16 39.46
C ALA A 327 -0.34 32.64 39.80
N ALA A 328 -1.35 33.41 40.21
CA ALA A 328 -1.20 34.82 40.57
C ALA A 328 -0.40 35.02 41.88
N ASP A 329 -0.54 34.12 42.84
CA ASP A 329 0.26 34.15 44.07
C ASP A 329 1.71 33.69 43.84
N ALA A 330 1.94 32.74 42.94
CA ALA A 330 3.29 32.34 42.52
C ALA A 330 4.06 33.48 41.81
N ALA A 331 3.35 34.35 41.08
CA ALA A 331 3.95 35.46 40.34
C ALA A 331 4.39 36.65 41.21
N ARG A 332 3.83 36.81 42.42
CA ARG A 332 4.15 37.92 43.35
C ARG A 332 5.45 37.73 44.15
N SER A 333 6.12 36.60 44.01
CA SER A 333 7.33 36.25 44.77
C SER A 333 8.57 36.09 43.88
N ARG A 334 9.06 37.18 43.27
CA ARG A 334 10.44 37.25 42.74
C ARG A 334 11.21 38.36 43.45
N PRO A 335 12.35 38.09 44.12
CA PRO A 335 13.21 39.15 44.62
C PRO A 335 14.15 39.65 43.51
N ALA A 336 14.36 40.97 43.52
CA ALA A 336 15.28 41.70 42.65
C ALA A 336 16.75 41.33 42.91
N ARG A 337 17.55 41.22 41.84
CA ARG A 337 19.01 41.11 41.94
C ARG A 337 19.63 42.49 42.21
N ARG A 338 20.44 42.58 43.27
CA ARG A 338 21.37 43.70 43.54
C ARG A 338 22.81 43.16 43.63
N GLU A 339 23.71 44.04 43.19
CA GLU A 339 25.16 43.93 43.02
C GLU A 339 25.95 43.57 44.29
N HIS A 340 27.17 43.04 44.13
CA HIS A 340 28.39 43.58 44.78
C HIS A 340 29.72 43.08 44.15
N ALA A 341 30.67 44.02 44.04
CA ALA A 341 32.10 43.90 43.69
C ALA A 341 32.90 43.15 44.79
N THR A 342 34.15 42.68 44.63
CA THR A 342 35.44 43.37 44.35
C THR A 342 36.57 42.34 44.06
N GLY A 343 37.43 42.51 43.02
CA GLY A 343 38.87 42.92 43.07
C GLY A 343 39.86 41.73 43.18
N HIS A 344 41.03 41.57 42.51
CA HIS A 344 42.07 42.38 41.84
C HIS A 344 43.13 41.38 41.23
N PRO A 345 44.28 41.75 40.60
CA PRO A 345 44.59 42.79 39.58
C PRO A 345 45.52 42.33 38.38
N ARG A 346 45.49 43.13 37.28
CA ARG A 346 46.53 43.55 36.27
C ARG A 346 47.45 42.49 35.58
N GLU A 347 47.82 42.55 34.29
CA GLU A 347 48.37 43.62 33.41
C GLU A 347 48.18 43.33 31.89
N ASP A 348 48.03 44.41 31.08
CA ASP A 348 48.65 44.77 29.77
C ASP A 348 48.75 43.74 28.60
N ALA A 349 48.57 44.03 27.29
CA ALA A 349 48.51 45.26 26.48
C ALA A 349 47.92 44.99 25.06
N ARG A 350 47.23 46.02 24.51
CA ARG A 350 47.35 46.67 23.17
C ARG A 350 47.11 45.98 21.79
N ASP A 351 46.35 46.76 20.99
CA ASP A 351 46.41 47.06 19.54
C ASP A 351 45.97 45.97 18.53
N GLU A 352 45.35 46.23 17.37
CA GLU A 352 44.66 47.35 16.71
C GLU A 352 44.03 46.80 15.41
N ALA A 353 43.11 47.58 14.80
CA ALA A 353 42.81 47.68 13.36
C ALA A 353 41.85 46.68 12.65
N SER A 354 40.65 47.23 12.38
CA SER A 354 40.13 47.58 11.04
C SER A 354 39.41 46.53 10.18
N SER A 355 38.09 46.74 10.13
CA SER A 355 37.22 46.85 8.94
C SER A 355 37.64 46.23 7.61
N ARG A 356 36.74 45.41 7.05
CA ARG A 356 36.32 45.47 5.63
C ARG A 356 34.96 44.81 5.45
N SER A 357 34.01 45.62 4.97
CA SER A 357 32.72 45.24 4.41
C SER A 357 32.89 44.62 3.01
N GLY A 358 32.09 43.61 2.66
CA GLY A 358 31.81 43.26 1.27
C GLY A 358 31.46 41.80 1.01
N GLY A 359 30.17 41.53 0.78
CA GLY A 359 29.66 40.43 -0.06
C GLY A 359 29.77 39.01 0.50
N THR A 360 28.64 38.42 0.89
CA THR A 360 28.49 36.96 0.98
C THR A 360 27.49 36.50 -0.08
N ALA A 361 28.01 36.14 -1.25
CA ALA A 361 27.43 35.05 -2.02
C ALA A 361 27.56 33.79 -1.15
N ASP A 362 26.46 33.06 -0.98
CA ASP A 362 26.43 31.84 -0.18
C ASP A 362 27.38 30.79 -0.80
N GLY A 363 28.35 30.36 0.01
CA GLY A 363 29.47 29.51 -0.38
C GLY A 363 29.19 28.01 -0.16
N SER A 364 27.94 27.55 -0.28
CA SER A 364 27.66 26.12 -0.28
C SER A 364 28.09 25.49 -1.61
N ALA A 365 28.96 24.49 -1.58
CA ALA A 365 29.26 23.68 -2.76
C ALA A 365 27.96 23.16 -3.41
N PRO A 366 27.88 23.06 -4.75
CA PRO A 366 26.67 22.57 -5.42
C PRO A 366 26.32 21.17 -4.92
N PRO A 367 25.03 20.85 -4.73
CA PRO A 367 24.61 19.55 -4.21
C PRO A 367 25.08 18.43 -5.15
N LEU A 368 25.27 17.23 -4.61
CA LEU A 368 25.65 16.09 -5.45
C LEU A 368 24.50 15.71 -6.40
N LEU A 369 23.26 15.71 -5.90
CA LEU A 369 22.07 15.29 -6.63
C LEU A 369 20.93 16.31 -6.54
N SER A 370 20.30 16.61 -7.68
CA SER A 370 18.98 17.27 -7.72
C SER A 370 17.91 16.24 -8.06
N VAL A 371 16.87 16.20 -7.25
CA VAL A 371 15.66 15.38 -7.48
C VAL A 371 14.54 16.30 -7.92
N VAL A 372 14.03 16.10 -9.14
CA VAL A 372 12.91 16.89 -9.69
C VAL A 372 11.61 16.11 -9.58
N ILE A 373 10.61 16.70 -8.93
CA ILE A 373 9.31 16.09 -8.65
C ILE A 373 8.17 16.95 -9.22
N PRO A 374 7.51 16.57 -10.33
CA PRO A 374 6.26 17.19 -10.73
C PRO A 374 5.11 16.71 -9.83
N ALA A 375 4.25 17.63 -9.39
CA ALA A 375 3.11 17.34 -8.53
C ALA A 375 1.81 17.92 -9.12
N HIS A 376 0.77 17.09 -9.27
CA HIS A 376 -0.57 17.54 -9.63
C HIS A 376 -1.63 16.63 -8.99
N ASP A 377 -2.40 17.17 -8.04
CA ASP A 377 -3.45 16.44 -7.33
C ASP A 377 -2.95 15.08 -6.77
N VAL A 378 -1.84 15.14 -6.04
CA VAL A 378 -1.15 14.00 -5.44
C VAL A 378 -1.12 14.06 -3.92
N ARG A 379 -2.04 14.79 -3.30
CA ARG A 379 -2.09 15.00 -1.84
C ARG A 379 -1.98 13.72 -1.02
N PRO A 380 -2.61 12.58 -1.39
CA PRO A 380 -2.52 11.36 -0.60
C PRO A 380 -1.12 10.72 -0.57
N TRP A 381 -0.26 11.04 -1.54
CA TRP A 381 0.98 10.30 -1.78
C TRP A 381 2.24 11.15 -1.67
N ILE A 382 2.16 12.45 -1.97
CA ILE A 382 3.32 13.34 -2.08
C ILE A 382 4.21 13.38 -0.84
N GLY A 383 3.62 13.27 0.36
CA GLY A 383 4.38 13.18 1.60
C GLY A 383 5.21 11.90 1.72
N GLU A 384 4.64 10.75 1.32
CA GLU A 384 5.34 9.46 1.30
C GLU A 384 6.45 9.45 0.23
N THR A 385 6.16 10.01 -0.95
CA THR A 385 7.13 10.18 -2.03
C THR A 385 8.35 10.98 -1.58
N ILE A 386 8.13 12.19 -1.05
CA ILE A 386 9.22 13.06 -0.57
C ILE A 386 9.98 12.41 0.58
N ALA A 387 9.29 11.75 1.52
CA ALA A 387 9.97 11.02 2.60
C ALA A 387 10.89 9.91 2.08
N SER A 388 10.46 9.14 1.06
CA SER A 388 11.28 8.09 0.44
C SER A 388 12.53 8.63 -0.28
N VAL A 389 12.40 9.84 -0.87
CA VAL A 389 13.50 10.58 -1.49
C VAL A 389 14.45 11.12 -0.41
N LEU A 390 13.93 11.74 0.65
CA LEU A 390 14.73 12.35 1.70
C LEU A 390 15.51 11.32 2.54
N ALA A 391 15.06 10.06 2.54
CA ALA A 391 15.72 8.92 3.19
C ALA A 391 16.92 8.35 2.39
N GLN A 392 17.23 8.88 1.21
CA GLN A 392 18.38 8.42 0.42
C GLN A 392 19.71 8.82 1.09
N ASP A 393 20.58 7.82 1.30
CA ASP A 393 21.89 7.97 1.91
C ASP A 393 22.91 8.54 0.90
N LEU A 394 22.91 9.86 0.77
CA LEU A 394 23.79 10.66 -0.10
C LEU A 394 24.40 11.82 0.69
N GLU A 395 25.62 12.22 0.31
CA GLU A 395 26.36 13.31 0.97
C GLU A 395 25.63 14.66 0.93
N SER A 396 25.01 14.98 -0.21
CA SER A 396 24.17 16.18 -0.36
C SER A 396 23.14 15.99 -1.48
N MET A 397 21.93 16.50 -1.26
CA MET A 397 20.89 16.54 -2.29
C MET A 397 19.93 17.71 -2.07
N GLU A 398 19.32 18.16 -3.16
CA GLU A 398 18.18 19.06 -3.13
C GLU A 398 16.97 18.37 -3.80
N VAL A 399 15.77 18.68 -3.30
CA VAL A 399 14.50 18.15 -3.78
C VAL A 399 13.67 19.33 -4.28
N ILE A 400 13.47 19.40 -5.59
CA ILE A 400 12.74 20.49 -6.26
C ILE A 400 11.39 19.94 -6.66
N VAL A 401 10.35 20.39 -5.95
CA VAL A 401 8.97 20.01 -6.24
C VAL A 401 8.32 21.13 -7.03
N VAL A 402 7.72 20.80 -8.18
CA VAL A 402 7.01 21.77 -9.01
C VAL A 402 5.52 21.44 -8.99
N ASP A 403 4.72 22.29 -8.34
CA ASP A 403 3.27 22.14 -8.27
C ASP A 403 2.62 22.65 -9.57
N ASP A 404 1.99 21.73 -10.30
CA ASP A 404 1.32 21.96 -11.57
C ASP A 404 -0.15 22.38 -11.35
N HIS A 405 -0.35 23.44 -10.57
CA HIS A 405 -1.66 23.99 -10.21
C HIS A 405 -2.61 22.97 -9.55
N SER A 406 -2.19 22.36 -8.45
CA SER A 406 -3.02 21.39 -7.72
C SER A 406 -4.24 22.05 -7.08
N THR A 407 -5.32 21.29 -6.95
CA THR A 407 -6.62 21.73 -6.40
C THR A 407 -7.11 20.89 -5.22
N ASP A 408 -6.48 19.74 -4.97
CA ASP A 408 -6.87 18.79 -3.92
C ASP A 408 -6.28 19.09 -2.52
N GLY A 409 -5.46 20.13 -2.41
CA GLY A 409 -4.71 20.50 -1.21
C GLY A 409 -3.24 20.02 -1.20
N THR A 410 -2.73 19.46 -2.31
CA THR A 410 -1.30 19.10 -2.48
C THR A 410 -0.37 20.25 -2.11
N ARG A 411 -0.66 21.47 -2.58
CA ARG A 411 0.18 22.66 -2.33
C ARG A 411 0.37 22.99 -0.84
N ALA A 412 -0.65 22.75 -0.01
CA ALA A 412 -0.56 22.98 1.43
C ALA A 412 0.41 21.98 2.09
N VAL A 413 0.34 20.70 1.71
CA VAL A 413 1.28 19.67 2.18
C VAL A 413 2.72 20.02 1.76
N LEU A 414 2.90 20.52 0.53
CA LEU A 414 4.21 20.94 0.04
C LEU A 414 4.78 22.14 0.81
N ALA A 415 3.95 23.13 1.17
CA ALA A 415 4.39 24.27 1.96
C ALA A 415 4.87 23.87 3.37
N ASP A 416 4.18 22.93 4.02
CA ASP A 416 4.60 22.39 5.32
C ASP A 416 5.94 21.64 5.21
N LEU A 417 6.12 20.86 4.14
CA LEU A 417 7.36 20.11 3.89
C LEU A 417 8.55 21.05 3.63
N GLU A 418 8.36 22.07 2.80
CA GLU A 418 9.36 23.11 2.52
C GLU A 418 9.78 23.86 3.78
N ALA A 419 8.84 24.17 4.68
CA ALA A 419 9.15 24.81 5.96
C ALA A 419 9.91 23.88 6.93
N SER A 420 9.72 22.57 6.81
CA SER A 420 10.27 21.57 7.73
C SER A 420 11.65 21.01 7.34
N ASP A 421 11.98 20.97 6.04
CA ASP A 421 13.25 20.44 5.55
C ASP A 421 13.88 21.39 4.53
N PRO A 422 15.05 21.99 4.83
CA PRO A 422 15.69 22.99 3.98
C PRO A 422 16.21 22.42 2.65
N ARG A 423 16.20 21.09 2.46
CA ARG A 423 16.54 20.45 1.19
C ARG A 423 15.38 20.50 0.19
N VAL A 424 14.16 20.76 0.65
CA VAL A 424 12.96 20.81 -0.18
C VAL A 424 12.72 22.25 -0.64
N THR A 425 12.50 22.44 -1.94
CA THR A 425 12.10 23.71 -2.53
C THR A 425 10.85 23.48 -3.37
N VAL A 426 9.83 24.32 -3.19
CA VAL A 426 8.56 24.19 -3.89
C VAL A 426 8.36 25.38 -4.82
N ILE A 427 8.09 25.08 -6.09
CA ILE A 427 7.90 26.07 -7.15
C ILE A 427 6.53 25.88 -7.75
N ASP A 428 5.78 26.96 -7.92
CA ASP A 428 4.51 26.90 -8.65
C ASP A 428 4.80 26.96 -10.16
N ALA A 429 4.21 26.04 -10.93
CA ALA A 429 4.38 26.03 -12.38
C ALA A 429 3.82 27.32 -13.00
N VAL A 430 4.54 27.87 -13.99
CA VAL A 430 4.09 29.08 -14.71
C VAL A 430 2.93 28.78 -15.66
N THR A 431 2.86 27.56 -16.18
CA THR A 431 1.80 27.07 -17.05
C THR A 431 1.56 25.58 -16.76
N ARG A 432 0.33 25.13 -17.03
CA ARG A 432 -0.06 23.75 -16.73
C ARG A 432 0.65 22.74 -17.64
N GLY A 433 1.14 21.64 -17.07
CA GLY A 433 1.66 20.48 -17.81
C GLY A 433 2.84 19.78 -17.12
N GLY A 434 2.79 18.45 -17.04
CA GLY A 434 3.84 17.66 -16.37
C GLY A 434 5.23 17.78 -17.02
N GLY A 435 5.31 17.97 -18.34
CA GLY A 435 6.58 18.24 -19.03
C GLY A 435 7.15 19.61 -18.68
N THR A 436 6.28 20.63 -18.65
CA THR A 436 6.60 21.98 -18.20
C THR A 436 7.10 21.98 -16.75
N ALA A 437 6.39 21.30 -15.84
CA ALA A 437 6.79 21.18 -14.45
C ALA A 437 8.19 20.56 -14.28
N ARG A 438 8.49 19.49 -15.04
CA ARG A 438 9.83 18.89 -15.06
C ARG A 438 10.89 19.86 -15.57
N ASN A 439 10.63 20.57 -16.67
CA ASN A 439 11.59 21.54 -17.23
C ASN A 439 11.87 22.69 -16.25
N ILE A 440 10.85 23.23 -15.58
CA ILE A 440 11.03 24.24 -14.53
C ILE A 440 11.95 23.69 -13.42
N GLY A 441 11.72 22.45 -12.99
CA GLY A 441 12.58 21.81 -12.00
C GLY A 441 14.03 21.63 -12.48
N VAL A 442 14.24 21.25 -13.74
CA VAL A 442 15.58 21.15 -14.34
C VAL A 442 16.29 22.50 -14.38
N ASP A 443 15.57 23.57 -14.74
CA ASP A 443 16.16 24.91 -14.83
C ASP A 443 16.56 25.45 -13.44
N HIS A 444 15.92 24.99 -12.36
CA HIS A 444 16.27 25.33 -10.98
C HIS A 444 17.29 24.37 -10.33
N ALA A 445 17.48 23.17 -10.89
CA ALA A 445 18.43 22.21 -10.39
C ALA A 445 19.87 22.76 -10.45
N ARG A 446 20.67 22.48 -9.42
CA ARG A 446 22.08 22.89 -9.27
C ARG A 446 23.00 21.70 -9.05
N GLY A 447 22.44 20.50 -8.91
CA GLY A 447 23.15 19.28 -8.59
C GLY A 447 24.03 18.79 -9.75
N ARG A 448 25.13 18.11 -9.39
CA ARG A 448 26.01 17.47 -10.38
C ARG A 448 25.30 16.36 -11.16
N TYR A 449 24.37 15.68 -10.51
CA TYR A 449 23.51 14.66 -11.08
C TYR A 449 22.04 15.09 -11.00
N LEU A 450 21.24 14.56 -11.91
CA LEU A 450 19.81 14.84 -12.03
C LEU A 450 19.04 13.51 -12.02
N VAL A 451 18.00 13.42 -11.20
CA VAL A 451 17.02 12.33 -11.21
C VAL A 451 15.61 12.92 -11.21
N PHE A 452 14.66 12.13 -11.71
CA PHE A 452 13.24 12.50 -11.72
C PHE A 452 12.45 11.52 -10.84
N CYS A 453 11.41 12.00 -10.17
CA CYS A 453 10.50 11.16 -9.40
C CYS A 453 9.07 11.72 -9.52
N ASP A 454 8.10 10.89 -9.88
CA ASP A 454 6.70 11.30 -9.90
C ASP A 454 6.16 11.45 -8.47
N GLY A 455 5.30 12.46 -8.25
CA GLY A 455 4.80 12.88 -6.93
C GLY A 455 3.93 11.87 -6.17
N ASP A 456 3.72 10.67 -6.70
CA ASP A 456 2.91 9.60 -6.12
C ASP A 456 3.63 8.24 -6.00
N ASP A 457 4.91 8.21 -6.39
CA ASP A 457 5.73 7.00 -6.45
C ASP A 457 6.73 6.94 -5.29
N LEU A 458 7.48 5.83 -5.18
CA LEU A 458 8.46 5.63 -4.10
C LEU A 458 9.84 5.27 -4.63
N VAL A 459 10.85 5.70 -3.86
CA VAL A 459 12.26 5.40 -4.12
C VAL A 459 12.78 4.41 -3.08
N PRO A 460 13.23 3.20 -3.46
CA PRO A 460 13.85 2.24 -2.54
C PRO A 460 15.09 2.81 -1.82
N ALA A 461 15.35 2.36 -0.60
CA ALA A 461 16.53 2.76 0.14
C ALA A 461 17.83 2.43 -0.63
N GLY A 462 18.70 3.43 -0.78
CA GLY A 462 20.00 3.29 -1.46
C GLY A 462 19.93 3.28 -2.98
N ALA A 463 18.75 3.46 -3.59
CA ALA A 463 18.56 3.50 -5.03
C ALA A 463 19.38 4.61 -5.70
N TYR A 464 19.24 5.85 -5.23
CA TYR A 464 19.95 6.99 -5.82
C TYR A 464 21.45 6.92 -5.54
N ARG A 465 21.86 6.40 -4.38
CA ARG A 465 23.26 6.10 -4.08
C ARG A 465 23.85 5.11 -5.08
N ALA A 466 23.14 4.03 -5.42
CA ALA A 466 23.61 3.04 -6.39
C ALA A 466 23.79 3.65 -7.80
N LEU A 467 22.83 4.48 -8.24
CA LEU A 467 22.91 5.17 -9.53
C LEU A 467 24.08 6.18 -9.57
N VAL A 468 24.19 7.05 -8.58
CA VAL A 468 25.25 8.07 -8.51
C VAL A 468 26.63 7.45 -8.36
N ALA A 469 26.78 6.44 -7.48
CA ALA A 469 28.05 5.71 -7.33
C ALA A 469 28.45 5.00 -8.63
N SER A 470 27.47 4.56 -9.44
CA SER A 470 27.74 4.01 -10.76
C SER A 470 28.38 5.04 -11.68
N LEU A 471 27.74 6.20 -11.80
CA LEU A 471 28.20 7.29 -12.66
C LEU A 471 29.58 7.80 -12.23
N GLU A 472 29.81 8.02 -10.93
CA GLU A 472 31.10 8.45 -10.39
C GLU A 472 32.22 7.42 -10.69
N ALA A 473 31.92 6.12 -10.64
CA ALA A 473 32.91 5.07 -10.88
C ALA A 473 33.30 4.91 -12.36
N THR A 474 32.37 5.15 -13.29
CA THR A 474 32.56 4.86 -14.72
C THR A 474 32.83 6.09 -15.56
N GLY A 475 32.36 7.27 -15.13
CA GLY A 475 32.31 8.44 -15.98
C GLY A 475 31.16 8.41 -17.00
N SER A 476 30.27 7.41 -16.96
CA SER A 476 29.11 7.30 -17.85
C SER A 476 28.18 8.52 -17.72
N ASP A 477 27.39 8.78 -18.76
CA ASP A 477 26.46 9.90 -18.85
C ASP A 477 25.12 9.59 -18.16
N ILE A 478 24.67 8.33 -18.28
CA ILE A 478 23.39 7.85 -17.79
C ILE A 478 23.62 6.58 -16.97
N ALA A 479 22.96 6.47 -15.83
CA ALA A 479 22.84 5.22 -15.09
C ALA A 479 21.37 4.96 -14.85
N PHE A 480 20.93 3.73 -15.05
CA PHE A 480 19.56 3.36 -14.73
C PHE A 480 19.50 1.99 -14.08
N GLY A 481 18.42 1.80 -13.33
CA GLY A 481 18.16 0.58 -12.61
C GLY A 481 16.77 0.04 -12.91
N ASP A 482 16.52 -1.11 -12.32
CA ASP A 482 15.27 -1.80 -12.47
C ASP A 482 14.14 -1.11 -11.72
N TYR A 483 12.89 -1.45 -12.03
CA TYR A 483 11.74 -0.93 -11.33
C TYR A 483 10.63 -1.97 -11.17
N LEU A 484 9.84 -1.78 -10.12
CA LEU A 484 8.64 -2.56 -9.87
C LEU A 484 7.42 -1.67 -10.01
N LYS A 485 6.33 -2.26 -10.48
CA LYS A 485 5.00 -1.68 -10.37
C LYS A 485 4.26 -2.37 -9.25
N PHE A 486 3.46 -1.63 -8.50
CA PHE A 486 2.62 -2.18 -7.46
C PHE A 486 1.23 -1.55 -7.44
N SER A 487 0.25 -2.35 -7.08
CA SER A 487 -1.12 -1.98 -6.80
C SER A 487 -1.50 -2.52 -5.42
N PRO A 488 -2.72 -2.27 -4.91
CA PRO A 488 -3.18 -2.89 -3.68
C PRO A 488 -3.16 -4.43 -3.70
N THR A 489 -3.14 -5.06 -4.89
CA THR A 489 -3.32 -6.52 -5.04
C THR A 489 -2.15 -7.22 -5.72
N GLU A 490 -1.23 -6.49 -6.36
CA GLU A 490 -0.13 -7.09 -7.10
C GLU A 490 1.15 -6.26 -7.03
N THR A 491 2.30 -6.94 -7.09
CA THR A 491 3.58 -6.32 -7.43
C THR A 491 4.20 -7.11 -8.57
N TRP A 492 4.60 -6.42 -9.63
CA TRP A 492 5.18 -7.04 -10.82
C TRP A 492 6.37 -6.26 -11.34
N ARG A 493 7.17 -6.93 -12.17
CA ARG A 493 8.42 -6.41 -12.74
C ARG A 493 8.25 -6.29 -14.27
N PRO A 494 7.90 -5.12 -14.82
CA PRO A 494 7.68 -4.98 -16.27
C PRO A 494 8.91 -5.30 -17.13
N THR A 495 10.10 -5.11 -16.56
CA THR A 495 11.41 -5.35 -17.18
C THR A 495 11.85 -6.82 -17.17
N ALA A 496 11.06 -7.74 -16.62
CA ALA A 496 11.49 -9.12 -16.37
C ALA A 496 12.00 -9.87 -17.61
N ASN A 497 11.47 -9.53 -18.78
CA ASN A 497 11.81 -10.14 -20.08
C ASN A 497 12.69 -9.23 -20.95
N TRP A 498 13.32 -8.21 -20.38
CA TRP A 498 14.08 -7.22 -21.14
C TRP A 498 15.58 -7.53 -21.00
N PRO A 499 16.31 -7.78 -22.11
CA PRO A 499 17.73 -8.16 -22.07
C PRO A 499 18.61 -7.16 -21.32
N ALA A 500 18.38 -5.86 -21.50
CA ALA A 500 19.07 -4.79 -20.77
C ALA A 500 19.02 -4.96 -19.24
N TYR A 501 17.96 -5.57 -18.68
CA TYR A 501 17.77 -5.78 -17.24
C TYR A 501 18.17 -7.18 -16.76
N ALA A 502 18.81 -7.99 -17.60
CA ALA A 502 19.25 -9.34 -17.27
C ALA A 502 20.45 -9.35 -16.30
N GLY A 503 21.24 -8.28 -16.27
CA GLY A 503 22.34 -8.10 -15.34
C GLY A 503 23.05 -6.75 -15.52
N PRO A 504 23.97 -6.40 -14.60
CA PRO A 504 24.63 -5.11 -14.65
C PRO A 504 25.54 -4.98 -15.88
N ARG A 505 25.65 -3.74 -16.37
CA ARG A 505 26.53 -3.32 -17.47
C ARG A 505 27.11 -1.95 -17.12
N ARG A 506 28.29 -1.63 -17.64
CA ARG A 506 29.01 -0.39 -17.31
C ARG A 506 29.66 0.17 -18.57
N GLY A 507 29.50 1.48 -18.81
CA GLY A 507 30.11 2.20 -19.91
C GLY A 507 29.73 1.70 -21.30
N ILE A 508 28.54 1.10 -21.45
CA ILE A 508 28.06 0.59 -22.75
C ILE A 508 27.42 1.72 -23.55
N ARG A 509 27.42 1.61 -24.88
CA ARG A 509 26.64 2.48 -25.77
C ARG A 509 25.29 1.85 -26.07
N LEU A 510 24.38 2.64 -26.64
CA LEU A 510 23.08 2.12 -27.07
C LEU A 510 23.22 0.97 -28.08
N GLY A 511 24.14 1.07 -29.05
CA GLY A 511 24.38 0.00 -30.03
C GLY A 511 24.92 -1.31 -29.42
N ASP A 512 25.55 -1.27 -28.24
CA ASP A 512 26.02 -2.49 -27.55
C ASP A 512 24.85 -3.28 -26.91
N GLU A 513 23.77 -2.59 -26.55
CA GLU A 513 22.54 -3.17 -26.00
C GLU A 513 21.32 -2.37 -26.49
N PRO A 514 20.88 -2.55 -27.74
CA PRO A 514 19.80 -1.76 -28.34
C PRO A 514 18.47 -1.86 -27.60
N SER A 515 18.23 -2.94 -26.84
CA SER A 515 17.01 -3.12 -26.04
C SER A 515 16.84 -2.08 -24.92
N LEU A 516 17.89 -1.30 -24.61
CA LEU A 516 17.82 -0.12 -23.76
C LEU A 516 16.75 0.88 -24.20
N ILE A 517 16.49 0.99 -25.50
CA ILE A 517 15.51 1.94 -26.06
C ILE A 517 14.08 1.66 -25.60
N PHE A 518 13.79 0.45 -25.11
CA PHE A 518 12.52 0.10 -24.46
C PHE A 518 12.31 0.85 -23.14
N GLY A 519 13.38 1.30 -22.48
CA GLY A 519 13.39 1.95 -21.17
C GLY A 519 13.01 3.42 -21.19
N ARG A 520 11.77 3.74 -21.56
CA ARG A 520 11.32 5.14 -21.73
C ARG A 520 10.96 5.98 -20.49
N PRO A 521 10.73 5.43 -19.28
CA PRO A 521 10.47 6.29 -18.13
C PRO A 521 11.71 7.08 -17.72
N CYS A 522 11.59 8.36 -17.36
CA CYS A 522 12.75 9.14 -16.90
C CYS A 522 13.14 8.84 -15.44
N TRP A 523 12.20 8.33 -14.65
CA TRP A 523 12.31 8.26 -13.18
C TRP A 523 13.16 7.13 -12.63
N ASN A 524 13.52 6.11 -13.44
CA ASN A 524 14.42 5.04 -13.02
C ASN A 524 15.89 5.30 -13.38
N LYS A 525 16.24 6.58 -13.63
CA LYS A 525 17.53 6.99 -14.18
C LYS A 525 18.13 8.15 -13.40
N ALA A 526 19.46 8.17 -13.37
CA ALA A 526 20.26 9.33 -13.04
C ALA A 526 21.06 9.78 -14.26
N PHE A 527 21.16 11.09 -14.43
CA PHE A 527 21.88 11.74 -15.52
C PHE A 527 23.01 12.59 -14.95
N ARG A 528 24.17 12.61 -15.60
CA ARG A 528 25.14 13.71 -15.41
C ARG A 528 24.51 15.01 -15.88
N ARG A 529 24.54 16.05 -15.04
CA ARG A 529 23.90 17.33 -15.36
C ARG A 529 24.50 17.99 -16.59
N GLU A 530 25.83 18.03 -16.68
CA GLU A 530 26.53 18.59 -17.85
C GLU A 530 26.15 17.87 -19.16
N PHE A 531 25.98 16.55 -19.10
CA PHE A 531 25.50 15.76 -20.24
C PHE A 531 24.08 16.16 -20.62
N TRP A 532 23.16 16.20 -19.65
CA TRP A 532 21.78 16.63 -19.88
C TRP A 532 21.72 18.01 -20.56
N ASP A 533 22.47 18.98 -20.04
CA ASP A 533 22.50 20.34 -20.59
C ASP A 533 23.08 20.37 -22.01
N ARG A 534 24.16 19.62 -22.28
CA ARG A 534 24.79 19.54 -23.61
C ARG A 534 23.88 18.89 -24.64
N THR A 535 23.05 17.93 -24.26
CA THR A 535 22.06 17.32 -25.18
C THR A 535 20.91 18.26 -25.55
N GLY A 536 20.68 19.32 -24.75
CA GLY A 536 19.51 20.17 -24.89
C GLY A 536 18.18 19.44 -24.61
N ALA A 537 18.22 18.29 -23.94
CA ALA A 537 17.02 17.51 -23.64
C ALA A 537 16.01 18.33 -22.83
N ARG A 538 14.76 18.31 -23.29
CA ARG A 538 13.61 18.96 -22.65
C ARG A 538 12.37 18.09 -22.82
N PHE A 539 11.49 18.12 -21.83
CA PHE A 539 10.22 17.42 -21.88
C PHE A 539 9.22 18.25 -22.71
N PRO A 540 8.64 17.72 -23.79
CA PRO A 540 7.62 18.44 -24.56
C PRO A 540 6.35 18.67 -23.73
N ASP A 541 5.69 19.79 -23.97
CA ASP A 541 4.37 20.09 -23.38
C ASP A 541 3.29 19.33 -24.16
N VAL A 542 3.10 18.07 -23.78
CA VAL A 542 2.14 17.15 -24.38
C VAL A 542 1.22 16.58 -23.29
N LEU A 543 0.00 16.20 -23.70
CA LEU A 543 -1.04 15.72 -22.79
C LEU A 543 -0.59 14.53 -21.92
N ARG A 544 0.28 13.67 -22.45
CA ARG A 544 0.81 12.49 -21.75
C ARG A 544 2.13 12.03 -22.36
N SER A 545 2.86 11.22 -21.59
CA SER A 545 4.08 10.53 -22.06
C SER A 545 5.17 11.48 -22.55
N ASN A 546 5.37 12.61 -21.85
CA ASN A 546 6.39 13.59 -22.20
C ASN A 546 7.85 13.07 -22.04
N ASP A 547 8.04 11.83 -21.59
CA ASP A 547 9.36 11.21 -21.45
C ASP A 547 9.90 10.64 -22.78
N ILE A 548 9.04 10.38 -23.78
CA ILE A 548 9.40 9.63 -25.00
C ILE A 548 10.57 10.29 -25.74
N VAL A 549 10.40 11.55 -26.14
CA VAL A 549 11.39 12.30 -26.92
C VAL A 549 12.69 12.54 -26.13
N PRO A 550 12.68 13.07 -24.90
CA PRO A 550 13.92 13.32 -24.17
C PRO A 550 14.69 12.04 -23.87
N MET A 551 14.01 10.92 -23.54
CA MET A 551 14.73 9.67 -23.26
C MET A 551 15.41 9.13 -24.51
N VAL A 552 14.73 9.07 -25.66
CA VAL A 552 15.36 8.64 -26.93
C VAL A 552 16.53 9.56 -27.29
N THR A 553 16.36 10.88 -27.15
CA THR A 553 17.42 11.86 -27.38
C THR A 553 18.65 11.56 -26.51
N THR A 554 18.47 11.35 -25.21
CA THR A 554 19.59 11.05 -24.30
C THR A 554 20.24 9.70 -24.58
N TYR A 555 19.47 8.67 -24.96
CA TYR A 555 20.03 7.36 -25.30
C TYR A 555 20.91 7.41 -26.55
N LEU A 556 20.49 8.13 -27.59
CA LEU A 556 21.26 8.29 -28.82
C LEU A 556 22.52 9.14 -28.60
N ALA A 557 22.48 10.11 -27.69
CA ALA A 557 23.59 11.02 -27.42
C ALA A 557 24.61 10.51 -26.40
N ALA A 558 24.27 9.51 -25.58
CA ALA A 558 25.12 9.04 -24.48
C ALA A 558 26.38 8.35 -24.99
N GLY A 559 27.55 8.80 -24.50
CA GLY A 559 28.84 8.17 -24.76
C GLY A 559 29.11 6.94 -23.89
N GLY A 560 28.43 6.86 -22.73
CA GLY A 560 28.43 5.71 -21.83
C GLY A 560 27.16 5.61 -20.99
N ILE A 561 26.63 4.40 -20.88
CA ILE A 561 25.41 4.05 -20.16
C ILE A 561 25.75 2.92 -19.18
N ASP A 562 25.29 3.08 -17.94
CA ASP A 562 25.39 2.07 -16.90
C ASP A 562 24.02 1.45 -16.58
N VAL A 563 24.02 0.14 -16.36
CA VAL A 563 22.88 -0.60 -15.82
C VAL A 563 23.27 -1.15 -14.46
N VAL A 564 22.56 -0.73 -13.42
CA VAL A 564 22.74 -1.25 -12.06
C VAL A 564 21.85 -2.47 -11.82
N GLU A 565 22.24 -3.35 -10.90
CA GLU A 565 21.46 -4.57 -10.58
C GLU A 565 20.29 -4.32 -9.62
N ASP A 566 20.22 -3.11 -9.08
CA ASP A 566 19.28 -2.65 -8.09
C ASP A 566 17.92 -2.31 -8.69
N VAL A 567 16.86 -2.53 -7.90
CA VAL A 567 15.57 -1.89 -8.13
C VAL A 567 15.68 -0.49 -7.58
N VAL A 568 15.57 0.51 -8.46
CA VAL A 568 15.79 1.92 -8.13
C VAL A 568 14.50 2.73 -8.07
N TYR A 569 13.36 2.11 -8.38
CA TYR A 569 12.08 2.80 -8.41
C TYR A 569 10.88 1.88 -8.18
N LEU A 570 9.85 2.38 -7.50
CA LEU A 570 8.58 1.71 -7.27
C LEU A 570 7.44 2.60 -7.78
N TYR A 571 6.83 2.17 -8.88
CA TYR A 571 5.72 2.84 -9.54
C TYR A 571 4.39 2.38 -8.95
N ARG A 572 3.56 3.32 -8.51
CA ARG A 572 2.26 3.09 -7.86
C ARG A 572 1.12 3.13 -8.87
N GLU A 573 0.29 2.09 -8.86
CA GLU A 573 -0.99 2.11 -9.56
C GLU A 573 -2.08 2.69 -8.66
N ARG A 574 -2.61 3.86 -9.03
CA ARG A 574 -3.64 4.57 -8.26
C ARG A 574 -5.00 3.85 -8.33
N PRO A 575 -5.63 3.51 -7.20
CA PRO A 575 -7.00 2.97 -7.18
C PRO A 575 -7.99 3.97 -7.76
N GLY A 576 -8.85 3.53 -8.69
CA GLY A 576 -9.90 4.38 -9.27
C GLY A 576 -9.40 5.52 -10.16
N ALA A 577 -8.12 5.54 -10.56
CA ALA A 577 -7.58 6.56 -11.46
C ALA A 577 -8.01 6.34 -12.91
N SER A 578 -9.29 6.56 -13.15
CA SER A 578 -9.90 6.69 -14.47
C SER A 578 -9.56 8.05 -15.13
N SER A 579 -9.09 9.07 -14.42
CA SER A 579 -9.00 10.44 -15.00
C SER A 579 -7.90 10.63 -16.06
N MET A 580 -6.68 10.09 -15.87
CA MET A 580 -5.63 10.07 -16.91
C MET A 580 -5.82 8.91 -17.89
N THR A 581 -6.35 7.78 -17.40
CA THR A 581 -6.57 6.56 -18.19
C THR A 581 -7.70 6.72 -19.20
N ALA A 582 -8.76 7.48 -18.92
CA ALA A 582 -9.85 7.78 -19.84
C ALA A 582 -9.40 8.77 -20.94
N LYS A 583 -8.72 9.86 -20.58
CA LYS A 583 -8.16 10.82 -21.57
C LYS A 583 -7.16 10.19 -22.53
N ALA A 584 -6.46 9.15 -22.08
CA ALA A 584 -5.51 8.37 -22.86
C ALA A 584 -6.15 7.55 -24.01
N ALA A 585 -7.48 7.46 -24.08
CA ALA A 585 -8.22 6.78 -25.16
C ALA A 585 -8.78 7.76 -26.22
N SER A 586 -8.49 9.06 -26.12
CA SER A 586 -8.93 10.07 -27.09
C SER A 586 -8.01 10.16 -28.31
N PHE A 587 -8.54 10.65 -29.45
CA PHE A 587 -7.73 10.87 -30.65
C PHE A 587 -6.54 11.82 -30.42
N PRO A 588 -6.70 12.99 -29.75
CA PRO A 588 -5.58 13.86 -29.45
C PRO A 588 -4.45 13.17 -28.68
N ALA A 589 -4.77 12.22 -27.80
CA ALA A 589 -3.77 11.46 -27.04
C ALA A 589 -2.97 10.47 -27.91
N VAL A 590 -3.63 9.70 -28.79
CA VAL A 590 -2.92 8.77 -29.69
C VAL A 590 -2.18 9.53 -30.79
N ALA A 591 -2.74 10.61 -31.33
CA ALA A 591 -2.08 11.45 -32.33
C ALA A 591 -0.84 12.12 -31.72
N SER A 592 -0.93 12.66 -30.49
CA SER A 592 0.23 13.21 -29.78
C SER A 592 1.31 12.17 -29.51
N TYR A 593 0.94 10.92 -29.23
CA TYR A 593 1.88 9.81 -29.08
C TYR A 593 2.58 9.51 -30.43
N LEU A 594 1.82 9.29 -31.49
CA LEU A 594 2.36 8.96 -32.82
C LEU A 594 3.28 10.07 -33.36
N ARG A 595 2.95 11.35 -33.14
CA ARG A 595 3.82 12.46 -33.54
C ARG A 595 5.15 12.48 -32.76
N GLN A 596 5.14 12.10 -31.48
CA GLN A 596 6.39 11.92 -30.72
C GLN A 596 7.19 10.73 -31.26
N GLU A 597 6.53 9.61 -31.58
CA GLU A 597 7.21 8.47 -32.22
C GLU A 597 7.79 8.83 -33.59
N LEU A 598 7.09 9.62 -34.40
CA LEU A 598 7.62 10.08 -35.68
C LEU A 598 8.90 10.90 -35.51
N ALA A 599 8.94 11.80 -34.52
CA ALA A 599 10.15 12.55 -34.20
C ALA A 599 11.30 11.61 -33.77
N CYS A 600 11.01 10.65 -32.89
CA CYS A 600 11.98 9.66 -32.45
C CYS A 600 12.45 8.71 -33.57
N ALA A 601 11.55 8.26 -34.44
CA ALA A 601 11.85 7.41 -35.58
C ALA A 601 12.83 8.09 -36.55
N ARG A 602 12.64 9.40 -36.80
CA ARG A 602 13.59 10.20 -37.60
C ARG A 602 14.96 10.28 -36.91
N MET A 603 15.01 10.58 -35.61
CA MET A 603 16.27 10.59 -34.86
C MET A 603 17.01 9.24 -34.89
N VAL A 604 16.28 8.14 -34.75
CA VAL A 604 16.83 6.78 -34.81
C VAL A 604 17.32 6.44 -36.23
N GLN A 605 16.56 6.82 -37.25
CA GLN A 605 16.98 6.66 -38.64
C GLN A 605 18.25 7.47 -38.95
N ASP A 606 18.31 8.73 -38.51
CA ASP A 606 19.45 9.62 -38.70
C ASP A 606 20.71 9.14 -37.97
N ALA A 607 20.55 8.43 -36.85
CA ALA A 607 21.67 7.83 -36.12
C ALA A 607 22.37 6.70 -36.91
N GLY A 608 21.68 6.09 -37.88
CA GLY A 608 22.28 5.14 -38.84
C GLY A 608 22.69 3.78 -38.25
N ASP A 609 22.14 3.39 -37.10
CA ASP A 609 22.37 2.08 -36.48
C ASP A 609 21.16 1.16 -36.73
N ASP A 610 21.34 0.17 -37.60
CA ASP A 610 20.28 -0.75 -38.03
C ASP A 610 19.73 -1.58 -36.86
N ASP A 611 20.58 -2.03 -35.93
CA ASP A 611 20.15 -2.84 -34.78
C ASP A 611 19.29 -2.00 -33.82
N VAL A 612 19.66 -0.73 -33.61
CA VAL A 612 18.86 0.22 -32.82
C VAL A 612 17.54 0.54 -33.52
N ARG A 613 17.54 0.74 -34.84
CA ARG A 613 16.31 0.95 -35.62
C ARG A 613 15.36 -0.24 -35.51
N ASP A 614 15.88 -1.45 -35.61
CA ASP A 614 15.11 -2.69 -35.56
C ASP A 614 14.48 -2.93 -34.16
N HIS A 615 15.22 -2.60 -33.09
CA HIS A 615 14.66 -2.60 -31.74
C HIS A 615 13.63 -1.49 -31.57
N TYR A 616 13.87 -0.30 -32.12
CA TYR A 616 12.89 0.78 -32.09
C TYR A 616 11.60 0.42 -32.85
N ALA A 617 11.70 -0.25 -34.00
CA ALA A 617 10.55 -0.79 -34.73
C ALA A 617 9.75 -1.78 -33.87
N THR A 618 10.44 -2.69 -33.15
CA THR A 618 9.79 -3.61 -32.20
C THR A 618 9.04 -2.86 -31.09
N LEU A 619 9.63 -1.78 -30.57
CA LEU A 619 9.02 -0.96 -29.53
C LEU A 619 7.72 -0.30 -30.00
N VAL A 620 7.71 0.25 -31.20
CA VAL A 620 6.57 0.97 -31.75
C VAL A 620 5.49 0.00 -32.25
N LEU A 621 5.86 -1.04 -33.00
CA LEU A 621 4.90 -1.87 -33.71
C LEU A 621 4.36 -3.04 -32.87
N ASP A 622 5.17 -3.63 -32.00
CA ASP A 622 4.77 -4.80 -31.21
C ASP A 622 4.52 -4.47 -29.72
N ARG A 623 5.02 -3.34 -29.20
CA ARG A 623 5.01 -3.05 -27.76
C ARG A 623 4.17 -1.83 -27.40
N ASP A 624 4.79 -0.66 -27.27
CA ASP A 624 4.15 0.55 -26.75
C ASP A 624 3.14 1.11 -27.75
N GLY A 625 3.47 1.14 -29.05
CA GLY A 625 2.55 1.71 -30.04
C GLY A 625 1.30 0.87 -30.19
N TRP A 626 1.40 -0.46 -30.07
CA TRP A 626 0.24 -1.34 -29.92
C TRP A 626 -0.66 -0.93 -28.75
N VAL A 627 -0.09 -0.69 -27.56
CA VAL A 627 -0.88 -0.32 -26.36
C VAL A 627 -1.62 0.99 -26.58
N HIS A 628 -0.97 1.99 -27.19
CA HIS A 628 -1.58 3.29 -27.45
C HIS A 628 -2.66 3.21 -28.54
N LEU A 629 -2.36 2.52 -29.65
CA LEU A 629 -3.28 2.35 -30.77
C LEU A 629 -4.52 1.54 -30.37
N SER A 630 -4.33 0.38 -29.74
CA SER A 630 -5.43 -0.47 -29.28
C SER A 630 -6.32 0.24 -28.26
N LYS A 631 -5.75 1.08 -27.38
CA LYS A 631 -6.52 1.85 -26.41
C LYS A 631 -7.44 2.88 -27.07
N TYR A 632 -6.97 3.59 -28.09
CA TYR A 632 -7.79 4.51 -28.86
C TYR A 632 -8.88 3.78 -29.65
N LEU A 633 -8.50 2.72 -30.38
CA LEU A 633 -9.43 1.96 -31.21
C LEU A 633 -10.58 1.33 -30.41
N ARG A 634 -10.34 1.00 -29.14
CA ARG A 634 -11.36 0.48 -28.22
C ARG A 634 -12.24 1.54 -27.57
N SER A 635 -11.90 2.82 -27.73
CA SER A 635 -12.62 3.90 -27.06
C SER A 635 -14.04 3.98 -27.61
N ALA A 636 -15.01 4.09 -26.70
CA ALA A 636 -16.40 4.41 -27.08
C ALA A 636 -16.51 5.81 -27.71
N ASP A 637 -15.55 6.69 -27.41
CA ASP A 637 -15.48 8.08 -27.91
C ASP A 637 -14.67 8.20 -29.21
N ARG A 638 -14.32 7.10 -29.89
CA ARG A 638 -13.64 7.17 -31.20
C ARG A 638 -14.59 7.76 -32.24
N ASP A 639 -14.11 8.78 -32.96
CA ASP A 639 -14.81 9.37 -34.10
C ASP A 639 -14.20 8.85 -35.42
N PRO A 640 -14.97 8.19 -36.30
CA PRO A 640 -14.49 7.79 -37.62
C PRO A 640 -13.93 8.94 -38.47
N ALA A 641 -14.29 10.20 -38.19
CA ALA A 641 -13.72 11.36 -38.88
C ALA A 641 -12.19 11.50 -38.66
N ASP A 642 -11.67 10.99 -37.55
CA ASP A 642 -10.25 11.06 -37.20
C ASP A 642 -9.41 9.94 -37.86
N ASP A 643 -10.05 8.91 -38.42
CA ASP A 643 -9.35 7.73 -38.95
C ASP A 643 -8.40 8.11 -40.10
N GLY A 644 -8.75 9.06 -40.96
CA GLY A 644 -7.88 9.48 -42.06
C GLY A 644 -6.52 10.00 -41.58
N GLU A 645 -6.51 10.79 -40.51
CA GLU A 645 -5.27 11.29 -39.91
C GLU A 645 -4.54 10.18 -39.14
N LEU A 646 -5.25 9.30 -38.43
CA LEU A 646 -4.67 8.11 -37.79
C LEU A 646 -3.88 7.27 -38.81
N VAL A 647 -4.50 6.95 -39.95
CA VAL A 647 -3.89 6.16 -41.02
C VAL A 647 -2.65 6.84 -41.58
N ALA A 648 -2.71 8.16 -41.78
CA ALA A 648 -1.56 8.93 -42.28
C ALA A 648 -0.37 8.86 -41.30
N LEU A 649 -0.62 9.07 -40.01
CA LEU A 649 0.43 9.01 -38.97
C LEU A 649 1.04 7.61 -38.85
N VAL A 650 0.22 6.56 -38.85
CA VAL A 650 0.69 5.17 -38.77
C VAL A 650 1.48 4.80 -40.03
N ARG A 651 1.03 5.21 -41.22
CA ARG A 651 1.72 4.96 -42.49
C ARG A 651 3.10 5.61 -42.53
N GLU A 652 3.21 6.85 -42.10
CA GLU A 652 4.48 7.56 -42.04
C GLU A 652 5.44 6.89 -41.04
N LEU A 653 4.92 6.47 -39.88
CA LEU A 653 5.71 5.81 -38.85
C LEU A 653 6.27 4.48 -39.33
N VAL A 654 5.42 3.64 -39.94
CA VAL A 654 5.83 2.36 -40.55
C VAL A 654 6.83 2.56 -41.69
N ALA A 655 6.71 3.63 -42.48
CA ALA A 655 7.67 3.94 -43.53
C ALA A 655 9.07 4.28 -42.99
N LEU A 656 9.16 4.87 -41.79
CA LEU A 656 10.44 5.23 -41.15
C LEU A 656 11.11 4.04 -40.46
N VAL A 657 10.33 3.20 -39.77
CA VAL A 657 10.89 2.09 -38.97
C VAL A 657 10.92 0.75 -39.71
N GLY A 658 10.26 0.66 -40.87
CA GLY A 658 10.07 -0.59 -41.63
C GLY A 658 8.79 -1.33 -41.24
N SER A 659 8.24 -2.12 -42.16
CA SER A 659 7.02 -2.92 -41.94
C SER A 659 7.26 -4.23 -41.20
N GLU A 660 8.51 -4.68 -41.12
CA GLU A 660 8.90 -5.95 -40.50
C GLU A 660 10.02 -5.73 -39.47
N PRO A 661 9.72 -5.75 -38.15
CA PRO A 661 10.70 -5.75 -37.08
C PRO A 661 11.35 -7.14 -36.95
N PRO A 662 12.54 -7.20 -36.32
CA PRO A 662 13.35 -8.42 -36.19
C PRO A 662 12.70 -9.50 -35.32
N THR A 663 11.72 -9.15 -34.48
CA THR A 663 10.98 -10.10 -33.65
C THR A 663 9.59 -10.33 -34.24
N PRO A 664 9.11 -11.58 -34.36
CA PRO A 664 7.77 -11.86 -34.89
C PRO A 664 6.70 -11.16 -34.07
N TRP A 665 5.78 -10.47 -34.73
CA TRP A 665 4.64 -9.83 -34.07
C TRP A 665 3.71 -10.90 -33.52
N SER A 666 2.99 -10.58 -32.46
CA SER A 666 1.79 -11.38 -32.19
C SER A 666 0.79 -11.20 -33.35
N PRO A 667 0.13 -12.26 -33.84
CA PRO A 667 -0.82 -12.17 -34.96
C PRO A 667 -1.90 -11.08 -34.76
N PRO A 668 -2.53 -10.92 -33.57
CA PRO A 668 -3.50 -9.84 -33.34
C PRO A 668 -2.95 -8.43 -33.45
N ARG A 669 -1.69 -8.21 -33.06
CA ARG A 669 -1.04 -6.89 -33.18
C ARG A 669 -0.83 -6.56 -34.64
N ARG A 670 -0.33 -7.52 -35.42
CA ARG A 670 -0.11 -7.38 -36.85
C ARG A 670 -1.40 -7.05 -37.58
N ALA A 671 -2.45 -7.83 -37.31
CA ALA A 671 -3.76 -7.63 -37.90
C ALA A 671 -4.26 -6.19 -37.71
N VAL A 672 -4.14 -5.62 -36.51
CA VAL A 672 -4.61 -4.24 -36.26
C VAL A 672 -3.83 -3.20 -37.04
N PHE A 673 -2.49 -3.28 -37.11
CA PHE A 673 -1.74 -2.30 -37.89
C PHE A 673 -2.00 -2.44 -39.40
N GLU A 674 -2.07 -3.67 -39.93
CA GLU A 674 -2.40 -3.91 -41.34
C GLU A 674 -3.81 -3.36 -41.67
N LEU A 675 -4.80 -3.67 -40.85
CA LEU A 675 -6.18 -3.16 -41.02
C LEU A 675 -6.24 -1.63 -40.92
N VAL A 676 -5.47 -1.00 -40.03
CA VAL A 676 -5.37 0.47 -40.01
C VAL A 676 -4.72 0.99 -41.28
N LEU A 677 -3.63 0.40 -41.76
CA LEU A 677 -2.96 0.81 -42.99
C LEU A 677 -3.85 0.65 -44.25
N GLU A 678 -4.80 -0.27 -44.23
CA GLU A 678 -5.82 -0.48 -45.26
C GLU A 678 -7.00 0.51 -45.15
N GLY A 679 -7.13 1.21 -44.02
CA GLY A 679 -8.26 2.09 -43.73
C GLY A 679 -9.46 1.37 -43.09
N SER A 680 -9.33 0.10 -42.75
CA SER A 680 -10.34 -0.75 -42.10
C SER A 680 -10.34 -0.55 -40.56
N CYS A 681 -10.38 0.70 -40.10
CA CYS A 681 -10.23 1.04 -38.68
C CYS A 681 -11.33 0.45 -37.77
N ASP A 682 -12.54 0.23 -38.28
CA ASP A 682 -13.61 -0.43 -37.52
C ASP A 682 -13.34 -1.92 -37.27
N LEU A 683 -12.67 -2.57 -38.22
CA LEU A 683 -12.28 -3.97 -38.09
C LEU A 683 -11.04 -4.08 -37.18
N ALA A 684 -10.11 -3.15 -37.31
CA ALA A 684 -9.00 -3.00 -36.38
C ALA A 684 -9.49 -2.76 -34.94
N ALA A 685 -10.54 -1.96 -34.75
CA ALA A 685 -11.19 -1.76 -33.46
C ALA A 685 -11.81 -3.05 -32.91
N ALA A 686 -12.52 -3.84 -33.73
CA ALA A 686 -13.06 -5.12 -33.31
C ALA A 686 -11.96 -6.09 -32.84
N VAL A 687 -10.85 -6.19 -33.59
CA VAL A 687 -9.69 -6.99 -33.18
C VAL A 687 -9.06 -6.44 -31.89
N ALA A 688 -8.89 -5.12 -31.77
CA ALA A 688 -8.35 -4.50 -30.56
C ALA A 688 -9.22 -4.76 -29.32
N VAL A 689 -10.55 -4.71 -29.46
CA VAL A 689 -11.52 -5.03 -28.40
C VAL A 689 -11.38 -6.47 -27.91
N LEU A 690 -11.23 -7.42 -28.83
CA LEU A 690 -11.24 -8.85 -28.51
C LEU A 690 -9.88 -9.39 -28.06
N PHE A 691 -8.78 -8.82 -28.54
CA PHE A 691 -7.44 -9.38 -28.35
C PHE A 691 -6.52 -8.51 -27.49
N SER A 692 -7.01 -7.39 -26.96
CA SER A 692 -6.22 -6.48 -26.10
C SER A 692 -6.92 -6.22 -24.78
N GLY A 693 -6.23 -5.57 -23.85
CA GLY A 693 -6.78 -4.86 -22.67
C GLY A 693 -7.74 -5.66 -21.76
N PRO A 694 -8.53 -4.97 -20.90
CA PRO A 694 -9.51 -5.63 -20.04
C PRO A 694 -10.65 -6.22 -20.88
N GLU A 695 -11.25 -7.30 -20.38
CA GLU A 695 -12.36 -7.98 -21.03
C GLU A 695 -13.56 -7.01 -21.16
N PRO A 696 -14.09 -6.78 -22.37
CA PRO A 696 -15.22 -5.88 -22.60
C PRO A 696 -16.53 -6.41 -21.97
N GLU A 697 -17.53 -5.54 -21.90
CA GLU A 697 -18.91 -5.97 -21.62
C GLU A 697 -19.42 -6.92 -22.71
N SER A 698 -20.36 -7.80 -22.33
CA SER A 698 -20.80 -8.92 -23.17
C SER A 698 -21.39 -8.46 -24.49
N ASP A 699 -22.17 -7.39 -24.49
CA ASP A 699 -22.77 -6.76 -25.67
C ASP A 699 -21.69 -6.22 -26.63
N VAL A 700 -20.73 -5.44 -26.13
CA VAL A 700 -19.59 -4.90 -26.90
C VAL A 700 -18.75 -6.03 -27.50
N ARG A 701 -18.52 -7.09 -26.72
CA ARG A 701 -17.77 -8.27 -27.13
C ARG A 701 -18.47 -9.02 -28.27
N LEU A 702 -19.76 -9.29 -28.13
CA LEU A 702 -20.55 -9.99 -29.14
C LEU A 702 -20.65 -9.17 -30.43
N ALA A 703 -20.81 -7.85 -30.32
CA ALA A 703 -20.82 -6.94 -31.47
C ALA A 703 -19.47 -6.94 -32.22
N ALA A 704 -18.34 -6.97 -31.50
CA ALA A 704 -17.02 -7.08 -32.11
C ALA A 704 -16.84 -8.41 -32.85
N TRP A 705 -17.27 -9.54 -32.26
CA TRP A 705 -17.25 -10.83 -32.95
C TRP A 705 -18.15 -10.85 -34.17
N ARG A 706 -19.34 -10.24 -34.08
CA ARG A 706 -20.25 -10.12 -35.23
C ARG A 706 -19.57 -9.39 -36.37
N ARG A 707 -18.92 -8.26 -36.09
CA ARG A 707 -18.18 -7.47 -37.07
C ARG A 707 -17.04 -8.27 -37.73
N ILE A 708 -16.30 -9.09 -36.97
CA ILE A 708 -15.27 -9.97 -37.54
C ILE A 708 -15.87 -11.07 -38.42
N LEU A 709 -17.02 -11.63 -38.06
CA LEU A 709 -17.68 -12.68 -38.86
C LEU A 709 -18.36 -12.13 -40.13
N ASP A 710 -18.90 -10.91 -40.06
CA ASP A 710 -19.51 -10.22 -41.21
C ASP A 710 -18.43 -9.75 -42.20
N ALA A 711 -17.23 -9.42 -41.73
CA ALA A 711 -16.07 -9.20 -42.59
C ALA A 711 -15.63 -10.54 -43.19
N HIS A 712 -15.86 -10.73 -44.50
CA HIS A 712 -15.57 -11.99 -45.18
C HIS A 712 -14.09 -12.43 -44.99
N ARG A 713 -13.93 -13.76 -44.89
CA ARG A 713 -12.75 -14.57 -44.53
C ARG A 713 -11.36 -14.10 -45.01
N ASP A 714 -11.26 -13.40 -46.13
CA ASP A 714 -9.98 -13.16 -46.80
C ASP A 714 -9.16 -12.02 -46.16
N ASP A 715 -9.78 -11.17 -45.32
CA ASP A 715 -9.14 -9.94 -44.82
C ASP A 715 -8.61 -10.01 -43.37
N VAL A 716 -9.06 -10.98 -42.53
CA VAL A 716 -8.75 -10.98 -41.08
C VAL A 716 -8.33 -12.32 -40.51
N VAL A 717 -8.99 -13.41 -40.89
CA VAL A 717 -8.75 -14.74 -40.28
C VAL A 717 -7.33 -15.27 -40.56
N PRO A 718 -6.75 -15.08 -41.77
CA PRO A 718 -5.34 -15.40 -42.01
C PRO A 718 -4.37 -14.62 -41.10
N LEU A 719 -4.76 -13.42 -40.66
CA LEU A 719 -3.93 -12.53 -39.84
C LEU A 719 -3.90 -12.93 -38.35
N LEU A 720 -4.88 -13.71 -37.87
CA LEU A 720 -5.05 -14.03 -36.44
C LEU A 720 -4.57 -15.43 -36.02
N GLU A 721 -4.07 -16.24 -36.97
CA GLU A 721 -3.82 -17.68 -36.80
C GLU A 721 -5.07 -18.48 -36.36
N GLU A 722 -5.37 -19.58 -37.08
CA GLU A 722 -6.62 -20.32 -36.91
C GLU A 722 -6.84 -20.85 -35.47
N GLY A 723 -5.77 -21.33 -34.81
CA GLY A 723 -5.84 -21.86 -33.45
C GLY A 723 -6.16 -20.79 -32.40
N MET A 724 -5.61 -19.58 -32.54
CA MET A 724 -5.83 -18.48 -31.59
C MET A 724 -7.23 -17.88 -31.76
N PHE A 725 -7.66 -17.68 -33.00
CA PHE A 725 -9.03 -17.28 -33.33
C PHE A 725 -10.04 -18.24 -32.70
N ARG A 726 -9.87 -19.55 -32.94
CA ARG A 726 -10.74 -20.61 -32.39
C ARG A 726 -10.83 -20.56 -30.88
N GLY A 727 -9.68 -20.52 -30.18
CA GLY A 727 -9.66 -20.50 -28.71
C GLY A 727 -10.36 -19.27 -28.14
N ARG A 728 -10.05 -18.07 -28.64
CA ARG A 728 -10.63 -16.82 -28.14
C ARG A 728 -12.12 -16.69 -28.45
N PHE A 729 -12.56 -17.21 -29.60
CA PHE A 729 -13.97 -17.23 -29.97
C PHE A 729 -14.78 -18.11 -29.01
N VAL A 730 -14.31 -19.34 -28.77
CA VAL A 730 -14.97 -20.27 -27.84
C VAL A 730 -15.01 -19.69 -26.42
N ASP A 731 -13.89 -19.17 -25.91
CA ASP A 731 -13.83 -18.52 -24.58
C ASP A 731 -14.90 -17.42 -24.44
N ALA A 732 -14.98 -16.52 -25.43
CA ALA A 732 -15.85 -15.36 -25.38
C ALA A 732 -17.33 -15.73 -25.39
N LEU A 733 -17.73 -16.73 -26.18
CA LEU A 733 -19.11 -17.20 -26.22
C LEU A 733 -19.47 -17.97 -24.95
N SER A 734 -18.57 -18.82 -24.44
CA SER A 734 -18.76 -19.54 -23.18
C SER A 734 -18.99 -18.58 -22.01
N ASP A 735 -18.23 -17.50 -21.92
CA ASP A 735 -18.42 -16.47 -20.88
C ASP A 735 -19.83 -15.86 -20.90
N VAL A 736 -20.36 -15.57 -22.09
CA VAL A 736 -21.71 -15.02 -22.23
C VAL A 736 -22.77 -16.03 -21.83
N VAL A 737 -22.61 -17.31 -22.20
CA VAL A 737 -23.50 -18.40 -21.75
C VAL A 737 -23.60 -18.45 -20.22
N LEU A 738 -22.48 -18.20 -19.53
CA LEU A 738 -22.39 -18.33 -18.07
C LEU A 738 -22.88 -17.11 -17.29
N LEU A 739 -22.50 -15.92 -17.74
CA LEU A 739 -22.60 -14.68 -16.98
C LEU A 739 -23.50 -13.64 -17.64
N GLY A 740 -24.01 -13.93 -18.83
CA GLY A 740 -24.82 -13.02 -19.60
C GLY A 740 -26.18 -12.73 -18.99
N SER A 741 -26.65 -11.50 -19.19
CA SER A 741 -28.03 -11.13 -18.97
C SER A 741 -28.96 -11.84 -19.98
N PRO A 742 -30.29 -11.83 -19.74
CA PRO A 742 -31.24 -12.33 -20.74
C PRO A 742 -31.19 -11.61 -22.09
N GLU A 743 -30.64 -10.40 -22.14
CA GLU A 743 -30.38 -9.66 -23.37
C GLU A 743 -29.11 -10.16 -24.05
N ASP A 744 -28.01 -10.35 -23.31
CA ASP A 744 -26.77 -10.94 -23.83
C ASP A 744 -27.00 -12.32 -24.44
N HIS A 745 -27.86 -13.14 -23.81
CA HIS A 745 -28.21 -14.47 -24.32
C HIS A 745 -28.98 -14.41 -25.64
N ARG A 746 -29.79 -13.36 -25.87
CA ARG A 746 -30.47 -13.16 -27.16
C ARG A 746 -29.44 -12.80 -28.24
N SER A 747 -28.57 -11.84 -27.96
CA SER A 747 -27.47 -11.45 -28.84
C SER A 747 -26.52 -12.61 -29.15
N LEU A 748 -26.29 -13.50 -28.17
CA LEU A 748 -25.51 -14.72 -28.35
C LEU A 748 -26.18 -15.71 -29.31
N ILE A 749 -27.50 -15.90 -29.19
CA ILE A 749 -28.27 -16.76 -30.10
C ILE A 749 -28.21 -16.21 -31.52
N ASP A 750 -28.39 -14.90 -31.69
CA ASP A 750 -28.31 -14.22 -32.98
C ASP A 750 -26.91 -14.38 -33.61
N LEU A 751 -25.85 -14.24 -32.81
CA LEU A 751 -24.48 -14.45 -33.24
C LEU A 751 -24.22 -15.91 -33.65
N ALA A 752 -24.66 -16.87 -32.83
CA ALA A 752 -24.51 -18.30 -33.10
C ALA A 752 -25.24 -18.72 -34.39
N GLY A 753 -26.42 -18.16 -34.65
CA GLY A 753 -27.17 -18.37 -35.89
C GLY A 753 -26.49 -17.78 -37.14
N ALA A 754 -25.70 -16.72 -36.96
CA ALA A 754 -24.95 -16.05 -38.03
C ALA A 754 -23.56 -16.63 -38.30
N VAL A 755 -23.09 -17.62 -37.50
CA VAL A 755 -21.78 -18.24 -37.70
C VAL A 755 -21.71 -18.93 -39.07
N PRO A 756 -20.73 -18.59 -39.94
CA PRO A 756 -20.54 -19.22 -41.23
C PRO A 756 -20.33 -20.73 -41.11
N ARG A 757 -20.70 -21.48 -42.16
CA ARG A 757 -20.76 -22.95 -42.14
C ARG A 757 -19.43 -23.60 -41.75
N GLU A 758 -18.32 -23.05 -42.21
CA GLU A 758 -16.95 -23.47 -41.95
C GLU A 758 -16.53 -23.29 -40.48
N TYR A 759 -17.13 -22.35 -39.74
CA TYR A 759 -16.83 -22.08 -38.33
C TYR A 759 -17.86 -22.70 -37.38
N ARG A 760 -18.93 -23.34 -37.87
CA ARG A 760 -19.94 -23.99 -37.02
C ARG A 760 -19.37 -25.07 -36.11
N ALA A 761 -18.29 -25.73 -36.51
CA ALA A 761 -17.59 -26.70 -35.66
C ALA A 761 -17.06 -26.08 -34.35
N LEU A 762 -16.86 -24.76 -34.30
CA LEU A 762 -16.48 -24.05 -33.07
C LEU A 762 -17.59 -24.07 -32.02
N LEU A 763 -18.86 -24.03 -32.44
CA LEU A 763 -20.01 -24.06 -31.54
C LEU A 763 -20.18 -25.42 -30.85
N LEU A 764 -19.60 -26.51 -31.40
CA LEU A 764 -19.57 -27.83 -30.76
C LEU A 764 -18.74 -27.85 -29.48
N ALA A 765 -17.82 -26.90 -29.30
CA ALA A 765 -17.01 -26.79 -28.09
C ALA A 765 -17.81 -26.25 -26.89
N ILE A 766 -19.01 -25.73 -27.13
CA ILE A 766 -19.87 -25.12 -26.11
C ILE A 766 -21.16 -25.95 -26.03
N PRO A 767 -21.36 -26.77 -24.98
CA PRO A 767 -22.47 -27.72 -24.90
C PRO A 767 -23.85 -27.08 -25.11
N GLU A 768 -24.09 -25.87 -24.59
CA GLU A 768 -25.32 -25.12 -24.73
C GLU A 768 -25.57 -24.68 -26.19
N LEU A 769 -24.51 -24.50 -26.98
CA LEU A 769 -24.55 -24.08 -28.38
C LEU A 769 -24.34 -25.25 -29.38
N ALA A 770 -23.94 -26.43 -28.92
CA ALA A 770 -23.69 -27.60 -29.76
C ALA A 770 -24.85 -27.99 -30.71
N PRO A 771 -26.13 -27.85 -30.34
CA PRO A 771 -27.24 -28.08 -31.28
C PRO A 771 -27.20 -27.16 -32.51
N ALA A 772 -26.65 -25.95 -32.39
CA ALA A 772 -26.50 -25.02 -33.50
C ALA A 772 -25.53 -25.49 -34.59
N ALA A 773 -24.57 -26.34 -34.22
CA ALA A 773 -23.60 -26.90 -35.15
C ALA A 773 -24.08 -28.18 -35.85
N GLN A 774 -25.03 -28.90 -35.26
CA GLN A 774 -25.43 -30.26 -35.68
C GLN A 774 -26.64 -30.29 -36.62
N ASP A 775 -27.32 -29.17 -36.86
CA ASP A 775 -28.42 -29.06 -37.83
C ASP A 775 -27.96 -28.38 -39.14
N PRO A 776 -27.58 -29.15 -40.16
CA PRO A 776 -27.18 -28.62 -41.46
C PRO A 776 -28.37 -28.23 -42.36
N THR A 777 -29.63 -28.37 -41.92
CA THR A 777 -30.83 -28.20 -42.77
C THR A 777 -31.89 -27.20 -42.26
N GLY A 778 -31.94 -26.85 -40.97
CA GLY A 778 -33.12 -26.22 -40.35
C GLY A 778 -33.11 -24.70 -40.20
N SER A 779 -34.26 -24.07 -40.44
CA SER A 779 -34.53 -22.64 -40.26
C SER A 779 -34.10 -22.14 -38.88
N ALA A 780 -33.49 -20.95 -38.81
CA ALA A 780 -33.03 -20.26 -37.58
C ALA A 780 -33.96 -20.43 -36.36
N ALA A 781 -35.29 -20.41 -36.57
CA ALA A 781 -36.32 -20.57 -35.54
C ALA A 781 -36.31 -21.91 -34.76
N GLY A 782 -35.89 -23.02 -35.37
CA GLY A 782 -35.79 -24.33 -34.70
C GLY A 782 -34.57 -24.43 -33.80
N LEU A 783 -33.46 -23.83 -34.25
CA LEU A 783 -32.22 -23.68 -33.51
C LEU A 783 -32.42 -22.81 -32.26
N GLU A 784 -33.07 -21.65 -32.44
CA GLU A 784 -33.40 -20.70 -31.38
C GLU A 784 -34.18 -21.37 -30.24
N GLY A 785 -35.16 -22.21 -30.55
CA GLY A 785 -35.97 -22.92 -29.55
C GLY A 785 -35.16 -23.93 -28.72
N ILE A 786 -34.23 -24.66 -29.34
CA ILE A 786 -33.38 -25.64 -28.65
C ILE A 786 -32.34 -24.95 -27.77
N LEU A 787 -31.70 -23.90 -28.30
CA LEU A 787 -30.74 -23.07 -27.56
C LEU A 787 -31.42 -22.38 -26.37
N ALA A 788 -32.59 -21.78 -26.60
CA ALA A 788 -33.39 -21.14 -25.55
C ALA A 788 -33.82 -22.13 -24.46
N GLY A 789 -34.13 -23.38 -24.84
CA GLY A 789 -34.47 -24.46 -23.91
C GLY A 789 -33.31 -24.82 -22.97
N ARG A 790 -32.10 -25.06 -23.50
CA ARG A 790 -30.90 -25.35 -22.68
C ARG A 790 -30.49 -24.18 -21.79
N LEU A 791 -30.52 -22.96 -22.33
CA LEU A 791 -30.25 -21.74 -21.54
C LEU A 791 -31.33 -21.51 -20.47
N ALA A 792 -32.59 -21.86 -20.73
CA ALA A 792 -33.67 -21.78 -19.75
C ALA A 792 -33.53 -22.83 -18.63
N GLU A 793 -33.00 -24.02 -18.91
CA GLU A 793 -32.72 -25.04 -17.91
C GLU A 793 -31.57 -24.64 -16.96
N SER A 794 -30.49 -24.06 -17.49
CA SER A 794 -29.41 -23.44 -16.69
C SER A 794 -29.95 -22.35 -15.75
N ARG A 795 -30.88 -21.51 -16.21
CA ARG A 795 -31.55 -20.49 -15.40
C ARG A 795 -32.39 -21.07 -14.24
N ARG A 796 -32.87 -22.31 -14.32
CA ARG A 796 -33.72 -22.93 -13.27
C ARG A 796 -32.95 -23.36 -12.02
N LEU A 797 -31.67 -23.73 -12.15
CA LEU A 797 -30.83 -24.10 -11.00
C LEU A 797 -30.19 -22.88 -10.34
N ALA A 798 -29.88 -21.83 -11.13
CA ALA A 798 -29.32 -20.56 -10.67
C ALA A 798 -28.20 -20.65 -9.60
N PRO A 799 -27.22 -21.57 -9.71
CA PRO A 799 -26.19 -21.72 -8.69
C PRO A 799 -25.26 -20.50 -8.69
N THR A 800 -24.97 -19.98 -7.50
CA THR A 800 -24.12 -18.82 -7.25
C THR A 800 -23.02 -19.20 -6.27
N LEU A 801 -21.77 -18.92 -6.62
CA LEU A 801 -20.63 -19.03 -5.73
C LEU A 801 -20.65 -17.84 -4.76
N THR A 802 -20.83 -18.13 -3.48
CA THR A 802 -21.03 -17.12 -2.43
C THR A 802 -19.78 -16.85 -1.58
N ARG A 803 -18.81 -17.78 -1.57
CA ARG A 803 -17.58 -17.64 -0.79
C ARG A 803 -16.45 -18.48 -1.38
N VAL A 804 -15.24 -17.93 -1.34
CA VAL A 804 -14.01 -18.70 -1.55
C VAL A 804 -12.98 -18.32 -0.49
N GLU A 805 -12.35 -19.33 0.11
CA GLU A 805 -11.29 -19.15 1.11
C GLU A 805 -10.02 -19.88 0.71
N THR A 806 -8.89 -19.30 1.10
CA THR A 806 -7.55 -19.77 0.72
C THR A 806 -6.70 -20.06 1.97
N GLY A 807 -5.66 -20.88 1.82
CA GLY A 807 -4.83 -21.39 2.91
C GLY A 807 -4.17 -22.72 2.53
N THR A 808 -4.13 -23.68 3.46
CA THR A 808 -3.66 -25.07 3.16
C THR A 808 -4.62 -25.84 2.23
N SER A 809 -5.84 -25.33 2.04
CA SER A 809 -6.88 -25.84 1.13
C SER A 809 -7.62 -24.67 0.45
N ILE A 810 -8.24 -24.92 -0.70
CA ILE A 810 -9.21 -24.03 -1.37
C ILE A 810 -10.59 -24.49 -0.96
N ARG A 811 -11.37 -23.60 -0.32
CA ARG A 811 -12.76 -23.87 0.07
C ARG A 811 -13.72 -23.01 -0.73
N THR A 812 -14.74 -23.60 -1.35
CA THR A 812 -15.78 -22.91 -2.12
C THR A 812 -17.15 -23.15 -1.49
N ARG A 813 -18.04 -22.14 -1.52
CA ARG A 813 -19.45 -22.30 -1.12
C ARG A 813 -20.36 -21.92 -2.28
N ILE A 814 -21.10 -22.88 -2.82
CA ILE A 814 -22.03 -22.70 -3.94
C ILE A 814 -23.46 -22.82 -3.39
N VAL A 815 -24.33 -21.86 -3.69
CA VAL A 815 -25.74 -21.85 -3.24
C VAL A 815 -26.66 -21.82 -4.46
N ALA A 816 -27.70 -22.64 -4.47
CA ALA A 816 -28.73 -22.66 -5.50
C ALA A 816 -30.13 -22.60 -4.89
N THR A 817 -31.05 -21.88 -5.53
CA THR A 817 -32.47 -21.85 -5.14
C THR A 817 -33.24 -22.86 -6.02
N ALA A 818 -33.61 -24.00 -5.45
CA ALA A 818 -34.30 -25.05 -6.18
C ALA A 818 -35.78 -24.68 -6.42
N GLY A 819 -36.15 -24.46 -7.68
CA GLY A 819 -37.54 -24.44 -8.11
C GLY A 819 -38.18 -25.82 -7.93
N SER A 820 -38.93 -26.00 -6.83
CA SER A 820 -39.76 -27.18 -6.52
C SER A 820 -39.07 -28.55 -6.65
N GLY A 821 -38.53 -29.04 -5.53
CA GLY A 821 -38.75 -30.44 -5.12
C GLY A 821 -37.81 -31.55 -5.61
N THR A 822 -36.70 -31.28 -6.29
CA THR A 822 -35.70 -32.35 -6.55
C THR A 822 -34.27 -31.83 -6.53
N GLY A 823 -33.44 -32.21 -5.54
CA GLY A 823 -32.02 -31.89 -5.66
C GLY A 823 -31.04 -32.33 -4.58
N GLU A 824 -31.48 -32.67 -3.37
CA GLU A 824 -30.57 -32.82 -2.21
C GLU A 824 -29.50 -33.94 -2.31
N LYS A 825 -29.50 -34.77 -3.37
CA LYS A 825 -28.49 -35.83 -3.60
C LYS A 825 -28.05 -36.00 -5.06
N ARG A 826 -28.25 -35.00 -5.92
CA ARG A 826 -27.97 -35.14 -7.36
C ARG A 826 -26.75 -34.38 -7.87
N PHE A 827 -26.20 -33.45 -7.10
CA PHE A 827 -25.11 -32.62 -7.58
C PHE A 827 -23.95 -32.59 -6.59
N GLU A 828 -22.72 -32.57 -7.13
CA GLU A 828 -21.48 -32.41 -6.37
C GLU A 828 -20.66 -31.24 -6.94
N PRO A 829 -20.10 -30.37 -6.08
CA PRO A 829 -19.20 -29.32 -6.52
C PRO A 829 -17.88 -29.91 -7.01
N VAL A 830 -17.46 -29.43 -8.17
CA VAL A 830 -16.22 -29.83 -8.83
C VAL A 830 -15.46 -28.59 -9.29
N MET A 831 -14.16 -28.74 -9.52
CA MET A 831 -13.38 -27.78 -10.29
C MET A 831 -13.27 -28.32 -11.72
N TYR A 832 -13.73 -27.57 -12.71
CA TYR A 832 -13.77 -27.96 -14.11
C TYR A 832 -12.72 -27.18 -14.92
N ASP A 833 -11.91 -27.88 -15.70
CA ASP A 833 -10.99 -27.29 -16.69
C ASP A 833 -11.65 -27.29 -18.07
N GLU A 834 -12.00 -26.11 -18.56
CA GLU A 834 -12.68 -25.94 -19.85
C GLU A 834 -11.79 -26.24 -21.06
N GLY A 835 -10.48 -26.03 -20.92
CA GLY A 835 -9.55 -26.26 -22.02
C GLY A 835 -9.37 -27.74 -22.34
N THR A 836 -9.57 -28.61 -21.35
CA THR A 836 -9.36 -30.06 -21.49
C THR A 836 -10.61 -30.90 -21.23
N GLY A 837 -11.67 -30.30 -20.67
CA GLY A 837 -12.86 -31.01 -20.20
C GLY A 837 -12.64 -31.81 -18.91
N ALA A 838 -11.50 -31.65 -18.24
CA ALA A 838 -11.18 -32.41 -17.04
C ALA A 838 -11.98 -31.93 -15.83
N VAL A 839 -12.46 -32.89 -15.03
CA VAL A 839 -13.19 -32.65 -13.79
C VAL A 839 -12.32 -33.04 -12.60
N TYR A 840 -12.08 -32.11 -11.69
CA TYR A 840 -11.34 -32.33 -10.45
C TYR A 840 -12.33 -32.34 -9.28
N ALA A 841 -12.44 -33.51 -8.65
CA ALA A 841 -13.32 -33.68 -7.50
C ALA A 841 -12.87 -32.85 -6.30
N MET A 842 -13.85 -32.35 -5.54
CA MET A 842 -13.65 -31.69 -4.26
C MET A 842 -14.17 -32.59 -3.13
N GLN A 843 -13.69 -32.42 -1.90
CA GLN A 843 -14.37 -32.95 -0.72
C GLN A 843 -15.61 -32.10 -0.47
N VAL A 844 -16.76 -32.73 -0.26
CA VAL A 844 -18.06 -32.04 -0.31
C VAL A 844 -18.84 -32.26 0.98
N ASP A 845 -19.26 -31.16 1.59
CA ASP A 845 -20.34 -31.11 2.57
C ASP A 845 -21.49 -30.29 1.99
N HIS A 846 -22.75 -30.58 2.34
CA HIS A 846 -23.90 -29.79 1.90
C HIS A 846 -24.86 -29.49 3.04
N GLU A 847 -25.52 -28.35 2.95
CA GLU A 847 -26.53 -27.85 3.88
C GLU A 847 -27.80 -27.53 3.07
N SER A 848 -28.98 -27.80 3.62
CA SER A 848 -30.26 -27.52 2.95
C SER A 848 -31.19 -26.78 3.90
N SER A 849 -31.79 -25.69 3.43
CA SER A 849 -32.71 -24.84 4.19
C SER A 849 -33.82 -24.32 3.28
N GLY A 850 -35.03 -24.85 3.45
CA GLY A 850 -36.19 -24.45 2.65
C GLY A 850 -36.01 -24.76 1.16
N THR A 851 -35.97 -23.73 0.31
CA THR A 851 -35.75 -23.86 -1.13
C THR A 851 -34.28 -23.71 -1.52
N GLU A 852 -33.37 -23.49 -0.58
CA GLU A 852 -31.94 -23.30 -0.85
C GLU A 852 -31.12 -24.54 -0.51
N ILE A 853 -30.18 -24.86 -1.40
CA ILE A 853 -29.17 -25.90 -1.19
C ILE A 853 -27.80 -25.23 -1.30
N ALA A 854 -26.96 -25.43 -0.28
CA ALA A 854 -25.59 -24.95 -0.25
C ALA A 854 -24.61 -26.13 -0.27
N TRP A 855 -23.62 -26.10 -1.16
CA TRP A 855 -22.52 -27.03 -1.22
C TRP A 855 -21.21 -26.34 -0.79
N ASN A 856 -20.50 -26.94 0.16
CA ASN A 856 -19.16 -26.54 0.59
C ASN A 856 -18.14 -27.51 -0.01
N GLY A 857 -17.36 -27.06 -0.99
CA GLY A 857 -16.29 -27.85 -1.62
C GLY A 857 -14.93 -27.52 -1.03
N THR A 858 -14.09 -28.51 -0.76
CA THR A 858 -12.70 -28.33 -0.31
C THR A 858 -11.72 -29.11 -1.21
N ALA A 859 -10.67 -28.45 -1.70
CA ALA A 859 -9.61 -29.08 -2.50
C ALA A 859 -8.22 -28.65 -2.04
N ALA A 860 -7.24 -29.56 -2.05
CA ALA A 860 -5.85 -29.19 -1.77
C ALA A 860 -5.23 -28.48 -2.99
N PRO A 861 -4.53 -27.33 -2.84
CA PRO A 861 -3.88 -26.65 -3.98
C PRO A 861 -2.91 -27.53 -4.77
N ARG A 862 -2.38 -28.60 -4.16
CA ARG A 862 -1.47 -29.55 -4.81
C ARG A 862 -2.19 -30.52 -5.75
N SER A 863 -3.49 -30.76 -5.58
CA SER A 863 -4.28 -31.67 -6.42
C SER A 863 -4.91 -30.99 -7.63
N LEU A 864 -4.73 -29.68 -7.78
CA LEU A 864 -5.25 -28.88 -8.89
C LEU A 864 -4.14 -28.48 -9.87
N PRO A 865 -4.44 -28.38 -11.18
CA PRO A 865 -3.48 -27.89 -12.16
C PRO A 865 -3.12 -26.43 -11.90
N LYS A 866 -1.87 -26.06 -12.15
CA LYS A 866 -1.37 -24.69 -11.98
C LYS A 866 -1.41 -23.96 -13.31
N HIS A 867 -1.62 -22.64 -13.23
CA HIS A 867 -1.68 -21.73 -14.37
C HIS A 867 -2.84 -21.96 -15.33
N VAL A 868 -3.72 -22.92 -15.03
CA VAL A 868 -4.99 -23.20 -15.71
C VAL A 868 -6.11 -22.50 -14.94
N TYR A 869 -7.11 -22.00 -15.67
CA TYR A 869 -8.35 -21.49 -15.07
C TYR A 869 -9.29 -22.66 -14.80
N LEU A 870 -9.68 -22.80 -13.54
CA LEU A 870 -10.58 -23.85 -13.08
C LEU A 870 -11.90 -23.23 -12.67
N ARG A 871 -13.00 -23.62 -13.32
CA ARG A 871 -14.35 -23.16 -13.00
C ARG A 871 -14.94 -23.97 -11.86
N PRO A 872 -15.41 -23.34 -10.78
CA PRO A 872 -16.34 -23.99 -9.88
C PRO A 872 -17.60 -24.39 -10.67
N ALA A 873 -18.00 -25.65 -10.59
CA ALA A 873 -19.18 -26.17 -11.27
C ALA A 873 -19.90 -27.21 -10.40
N LEU A 874 -21.12 -27.59 -10.78
CA LEU A 874 -21.88 -28.68 -10.17
C LEU A 874 -21.99 -29.84 -11.16
N ARG A 875 -21.51 -31.02 -10.80
CA ARG A 875 -21.66 -32.24 -11.61
C ARG A 875 -22.87 -33.05 -11.18
N SER A 876 -23.70 -33.47 -12.12
CA SER A 876 -24.86 -34.34 -11.89
C SER A 876 -24.43 -35.78 -11.63
N ALA A 877 -24.70 -36.31 -10.44
CA ALA A 877 -24.43 -37.70 -10.07
C ALA A 877 -25.26 -38.73 -10.86
N ARG A 878 -26.27 -38.29 -11.64
CA ARG A 878 -27.15 -39.18 -12.43
C ARG A 878 -26.79 -39.22 -13.91
N THR A 879 -26.43 -38.07 -14.47
CA THR A 879 -26.20 -37.90 -15.92
C THR A 879 -24.75 -37.58 -16.26
N ASP A 880 -23.92 -37.29 -15.25
CA ASP A 880 -22.54 -36.80 -15.35
C ASP A 880 -22.42 -35.40 -16.00
N ASP A 881 -23.56 -34.75 -16.29
CA ASP A 881 -23.60 -33.39 -16.84
C ASP A 881 -23.01 -32.38 -15.86
N VAL A 882 -22.21 -31.44 -16.38
CA VAL A 882 -21.63 -30.33 -15.60
C VAL A 882 -22.47 -29.08 -15.82
N VAL A 883 -22.95 -28.50 -14.72
CA VAL A 883 -23.69 -27.24 -14.69
C VAL A 883 -22.77 -26.17 -14.13
N SER A 884 -22.51 -25.15 -14.94
CA SER A 884 -21.65 -24.03 -14.56
C SER A 884 -22.27 -23.14 -13.48
N VAL A 885 -21.42 -22.53 -12.66
CA VAL A 885 -21.82 -21.72 -11.49
C VAL A 885 -21.50 -20.25 -11.72
N ARG A 886 -22.42 -19.35 -11.37
CA ARG A 886 -22.18 -17.90 -11.41
C ARG A 886 -21.23 -17.49 -10.30
N VAL A 887 -20.25 -16.63 -10.62
CA VAL A 887 -19.25 -16.15 -9.66
C VAL A 887 -19.43 -14.66 -9.46
N ASP A 888 -19.93 -14.26 -8.29
CA ASP A 888 -19.85 -12.86 -7.87
C ASP A 888 -18.48 -12.64 -7.22
N ALA A 889 -17.79 -11.56 -7.59
CA ALA A 889 -16.39 -11.34 -7.29
C ALA A 889 -16.09 -11.35 -5.78
N VAL A 890 -15.59 -12.46 -5.26
CA VAL A 890 -14.94 -12.55 -3.95
C VAL A 890 -13.44 -12.54 -4.20
N THR A 891 -12.83 -11.35 -4.18
CA THR A 891 -11.38 -11.25 -4.04
C THR A 891 -11.05 -11.53 -2.57
N PRO A 892 -10.33 -12.61 -2.22
CA PRO A 892 -9.88 -12.81 -0.85
C PRO A 892 -8.95 -11.66 -0.42
N GLU A 893 -8.97 -11.30 0.86
CA GLU A 893 -8.06 -10.30 1.42
C GLU A 893 -6.59 -10.69 1.16
N TYR A 894 -5.76 -9.67 0.89
CA TYR A 894 -4.34 -9.84 0.63
C TYR A 894 -3.63 -10.47 1.84
N ASP A 895 -3.12 -11.70 1.67
CA ASP A 895 -2.17 -12.33 2.60
C ASP A 895 -0.75 -12.31 1.98
N PRO A 896 0.21 -11.55 2.52
CA PRO A 896 1.61 -11.52 2.06
C PRO A 896 2.38 -12.84 2.21
N PHE A 897 1.83 -13.83 2.93
CA PHE A 897 2.50 -15.09 3.27
C PHE A 897 1.87 -16.34 2.63
N ASP A 898 0.80 -16.20 1.84
CA ASP A 898 0.28 -17.32 1.04
C ASP A 898 1.34 -17.79 0.01
N GLY A 899 1.60 -19.09 -0.04
CA GLY A 899 2.52 -19.73 -0.99
C GLY A 899 2.00 -19.77 -2.43
N PHE A 900 0.73 -19.44 -2.62
CA PHE A 900 0.04 -19.39 -3.91
C PHE A 900 -0.53 -18.00 -4.17
N LEU A 901 -0.62 -17.65 -5.45
CA LEU A 901 -1.38 -16.51 -5.94
C LEU A 901 -2.65 -17.06 -6.54
N LEU A 902 -3.81 -16.68 -5.99
CA LEU A 902 -5.10 -16.97 -6.61
C LEU A 902 -5.60 -15.72 -7.32
N ARG A 903 -5.86 -15.87 -8.62
CA ARG A 903 -6.57 -14.87 -9.40
C ARG A 903 -8.00 -15.34 -9.62
N PHE A 904 -8.95 -14.48 -9.27
CA PHE A 904 -10.34 -14.60 -9.64
C PHE A 904 -10.62 -13.65 -10.80
N ASP A 905 -11.18 -14.19 -11.87
CA ASP A 905 -11.84 -13.38 -12.88
C ASP A 905 -13.12 -14.09 -13.33
N ARG A 906 -13.82 -13.52 -14.31
CA ARG A 906 -15.05 -14.08 -14.89
C ARG A 906 -14.89 -15.51 -15.41
N ARG A 907 -13.66 -15.96 -15.69
CA ARG A 907 -13.36 -17.30 -16.23
C ARG A 907 -13.18 -18.35 -15.15
N GLY A 908 -13.08 -17.98 -13.87
CA GLY A 908 -12.96 -18.89 -12.73
C GLY A 908 -11.72 -18.66 -11.88
N LEU A 909 -11.19 -19.74 -11.30
CA LEU A 909 -10.08 -19.75 -10.35
C LEU A 909 -8.76 -20.08 -11.06
N ARG A 910 -7.77 -19.18 -11.02
CA ARG A 910 -6.40 -19.51 -11.48
C ARG A 910 -5.43 -19.57 -10.31
N LEU A 911 -4.81 -20.74 -10.15
CA LEU A 911 -3.77 -20.99 -9.15
C LEU A 911 -2.38 -20.77 -9.76
N ALA A 912 -1.60 -19.85 -9.21
CA ALA A 912 -0.18 -19.64 -9.53
C ALA A 912 0.69 -19.80 -8.29
N ARG A 913 1.98 -20.11 -8.46
CA ARG A 913 2.94 -20.11 -7.33
C ARG A 913 3.47 -18.71 -7.08
N ARG A 914 3.57 -18.31 -5.81
CA ARG A 914 4.14 -17.02 -5.46
C ARG A 914 5.66 -17.02 -5.61
N SER A 915 6.14 -16.22 -6.56
CA SER A 915 7.57 -15.93 -6.71
C SER A 915 7.96 -14.87 -5.69
N HIS A 916 8.33 -15.26 -4.47
CA HIS A 916 8.66 -14.32 -3.39
C HIS A 916 9.86 -13.42 -3.78
N TRP A 917 9.73 -12.11 -3.55
CA TRP A 917 10.80 -11.12 -3.73
C TRP A 917 11.91 -11.29 -2.68
N VAL A 918 11.54 -11.63 -1.44
CA VAL A 918 12.49 -11.95 -0.35
C VAL A 918 13.42 -13.11 -0.72
N GLY A 919 12.88 -14.15 -1.37
CA GLY A 919 13.67 -15.30 -1.82
C GLY A 919 14.74 -14.95 -2.85
N ARG A 920 14.52 -13.90 -3.66
CA ARG A 920 15.51 -13.42 -4.63
C ARG A 920 16.55 -12.49 -4.01
N ALA A 921 16.17 -11.68 -3.01
CA ALA A 921 17.13 -10.92 -2.19
C ALA A 921 18.05 -11.85 -1.39
N ALA A 922 17.50 -12.91 -0.78
CA ALA A 922 18.28 -13.96 -0.12
C ALA A 922 19.21 -14.69 -1.09
N ARG A 923 18.71 -15.07 -2.28
CA ARG A 923 19.52 -15.70 -3.34
C ARG A 923 20.62 -14.77 -3.86
N ARG A 924 20.42 -13.44 -3.86
CA ARG A 924 21.44 -12.43 -4.19
C ARG A 924 22.48 -12.28 -3.09
N ALA A 925 22.10 -12.34 -1.81
CA ALA A 925 23.06 -12.41 -0.70
C ALA A 925 23.94 -13.66 -0.82
N THR A 926 23.34 -14.82 -1.15
CA THR A 926 24.10 -16.06 -1.38
C THR A 926 25.03 -15.94 -2.59
N LEU A 927 24.57 -15.39 -3.72
CA LEU A 927 25.40 -15.20 -4.92
C LEU A 927 26.50 -14.15 -4.73
N GLY A 928 26.24 -13.09 -3.95
CA GLY A 928 27.22 -12.07 -3.58
C GLY A 928 28.31 -12.61 -2.65
N VAL A 929 27.92 -13.43 -1.67
CA VAL A 929 28.85 -14.19 -0.82
C VAL A 929 29.66 -15.18 -1.66
N GLN A 930 29.02 -15.90 -2.59
CA GLN A 930 29.69 -16.86 -3.46
C GLN A 930 30.71 -16.20 -4.40
N ARG A 931 30.41 -15.02 -4.94
CA ARG A 931 31.36 -14.22 -5.76
C ARG A 931 32.49 -13.63 -4.92
N ARG A 932 32.24 -13.19 -3.68
CA ARG A 932 33.30 -12.76 -2.74
C ARG A 932 34.21 -13.93 -2.39
N LEU A 933 33.65 -15.10 -2.07
CA LEU A 933 34.42 -16.31 -1.79
C LEU A 933 35.26 -16.75 -3.00
N GLN A 934 34.74 -16.66 -4.23
CA GLN A 934 35.50 -16.95 -5.45
C GLN A 934 36.67 -15.98 -5.70
N ARG A 935 36.60 -14.74 -5.21
CA ARG A 935 37.73 -13.78 -5.26
C ARG A 935 38.78 -14.04 -4.18
N PHE A 936 38.45 -14.77 -3.11
CA PHE A 936 39.37 -15.09 -2.00
C PHE A 936 40.05 -16.46 -2.11
N VAL A 937 39.72 -17.28 -3.12
CA VAL A 937 40.42 -18.53 -3.40
C VAL A 937 41.46 -18.30 -4.50
N PRO A 938 42.77 -18.32 -4.19
CA PRO A 938 43.79 -18.30 -5.23
C PRO A 938 43.69 -19.60 -6.04
N PHE A 939 43.57 -19.46 -7.35
CA PHE A 939 43.53 -20.55 -8.32
C PHE A 939 44.87 -21.32 -8.31
N ARG A 940 45.03 -22.35 -7.46
CA ARG A 940 46.02 -23.42 -7.71
C ARG A 940 45.41 -24.45 -8.65
N ARG A 941 45.57 -24.22 -9.95
CA ARG A 941 45.53 -25.28 -10.97
C ARG A 941 46.74 -25.12 -11.88
N ARG A 942 47.90 -25.52 -11.36
CA ARG A 942 48.97 -26.19 -12.10
C ARG A 942 49.50 -27.26 -11.18
N GLU A 943 49.81 -28.42 -11.78
CA GLU A 943 50.33 -29.63 -11.16
C GLU A 943 49.27 -30.47 -10.40
N LEU A 944 48.64 -31.37 -11.14
CA LEU A 944 48.89 -32.81 -11.02
C LEU A 944 48.06 -33.50 -12.12
N GLY A 945 48.76 -34.06 -13.09
CA GLY A 945 48.19 -35.02 -14.02
C GLY A 945 48.08 -36.38 -13.34
N GLU A 946 46.96 -37.06 -13.59
CA GLU A 946 46.82 -38.44 -14.05
C GLU A 946 45.35 -38.66 -14.43
#